data_AF-A0A1L9X9U1-F1
#
_entry.id   AF-A0A1L9X9U1-F1
#
_cell.length_a   1.000
_cell.length_b   1.000
_cell.length_c   1.000
_cell.angle_alpha   90.00
_cell.angle_beta   90.00
_cell.angle_gamma   90.00
#
_symmetry.space_group_name_H-M   'P 1'
#
loop_
_entity.id
_entity.type
_entity.pdbx_description
1 polymer ?
#
loop_
_entity_poly.entity_id
_entity_poly.type
_entity_poly.pdbx_seq_one_letter_code
_entity_poly.pdbx_strand_id
1 'polypeptide(L)'
;MSSADWQKKVGQLFVVGFHGLEPSAEIKTLIHEYGVGGIVLFKRNIIDIAQLRALTDALQREAQVAGHTHPLFIGIDQENGWVTRISPPMASQLPGPMALGATNSTDLAYKVGMATGQLLKHVGINMNYGPVCDINSEPLNPVIGVRSPGDDPEFVGRFASAIARGQRQHSVISCVKHFPGHGDTATDSHYGLPVISKTREQLEKCELVPFRRAAAEGIEAVMTAHISLPGLGDSKLPATLSPDVLSILREDMEYDGMITTDCLEMDGIRATYGTEEGAVLALAAGSDSIMICHTYDVQVASIRRVCEAVEAGRVSMTRVEEAYRRVTQLKQKSLRWEEALNTDNAFESRFREIDLQNRELADAAYAKSVTIVRDTSKTLPVSRSSKVVLLFPGDETPAGGAVDGEGLGRKGSYKGSVYLDALRNHNPTVTEIRYGAAGLSAEEWRNVETADAVILTTINARESPFQRKMGQELLSRARALVSIAACNPYDFLDDPTIGTYITTYEPTLEAFTAAAATIFGAATATGKLPVGTQKPRLSIELSPLDNSEDLKQVHTVWNTSLPTYPLPLENLQKLLPQPHGRHFLARTGNTIVGFCLTYSRTTDDDDDKKSAYLSAIAVLPATQSQGIGSTLIQEVIAWYTTTQQITRLDLSSSFPRFWPGLPDDLAPSATRFFENRAFIFTTPPPRHVDLYRSITDFQLEERHTRKATSQGYTFAPLQPDQYEECIAGQRKNFSHNQAWVQTYITLHPQTHPDSIMTVFSPQGHQIGWTLMLDPSSPFLQIQWAMPPVCGGADSRTGLIGCVGVDQEHRGKGVGVAMLAHALAHLRSRGVQGVMVDWVVLEGFYESVGFDVWRGYRLGSVRI
;
A
#
# COMPACT_ATOMS: atom_id res chain seq x y z
N MET A 1 16.70 -2.77 38.89
CA MET A 1 17.02 -1.54 38.12
C MET A 1 16.95 -0.37 39.09
N SER A 2 17.90 0.57 39.08
CA SER A 2 17.78 1.74 39.96
C SER A 2 16.59 2.63 39.53
N SER A 3 16.09 3.50 40.42
CA SER A 3 15.02 4.46 40.06
C SER A 3 15.43 5.36 38.87
N ALA A 4 16.72 5.72 38.78
CA ALA A 4 17.27 6.48 37.66
C ALA A 4 17.31 5.68 36.35
N ASP A 5 17.74 4.41 36.39
CA ASP A 5 17.74 3.54 35.19
C ASP A 5 16.31 3.28 34.68
N TRP A 6 15.35 3.18 35.61
CA TRP A 6 13.93 3.07 35.28
C TRP A 6 13.37 4.31 34.59
N GLN A 7 13.66 5.50 35.12
CA GLN A 7 13.26 6.75 34.50
C GLN A 7 13.82 6.89 33.08
N LYS A 8 15.10 6.52 32.87
CA LYS A 8 15.71 6.51 31.54
C LYS A 8 15.03 5.53 30.58
N LYS A 9 14.62 4.36 31.07
CA LYS A 9 13.86 3.40 30.28
C LYS A 9 12.50 3.94 29.84
N VAL A 10 11.78 4.63 30.73
CA VAL A 10 10.54 5.32 30.39
C VAL A 10 10.80 6.47 29.41
N GLY A 11 11.87 7.24 29.60
CA GLY A 11 12.24 8.32 28.68
C GLY A 11 12.49 7.84 27.25
N GLN A 12 12.99 6.62 27.03
CA GLN A 12 13.11 6.05 25.68
C GLN A 12 11.77 5.98 24.92
N LEU A 13 10.64 6.02 25.62
CA LEU A 13 9.29 6.04 25.05
C LEU A 13 8.79 7.47 24.74
N PHE A 14 9.63 8.49 24.85
CA PHE A 14 9.26 9.88 24.59
C PHE A 14 10.01 10.45 23.39
N VAL A 15 9.25 11.21 22.59
CA VAL A 15 9.77 12.12 21.58
C VAL A 15 9.45 13.54 22.00
N VAL A 16 10.48 14.39 22.04
CA VAL A 16 10.38 15.75 22.54
C VAL A 16 10.88 16.76 21.51
N GLY A 17 10.35 17.98 21.51
CA GLY A 17 10.91 19.09 20.73
C GLY A 17 11.54 20.15 21.63
N PHE A 18 12.22 21.12 21.02
CA PHE A 18 12.85 22.24 21.73
C PHE A 18 12.92 23.49 20.83
N HIS A 19 13.33 24.62 21.42
CA HIS A 19 13.55 25.89 20.73
C HIS A 19 15.05 26.17 20.56
N GLY A 20 15.42 26.77 19.43
CA GLY A 20 16.81 27.14 19.12
C GLY A 20 17.41 26.33 17.98
N LEU A 21 18.57 26.80 17.53
CA LEU A 21 19.30 26.27 16.36
C LEU A 21 20.43 25.30 16.75
N GLU A 22 20.67 25.14 18.05
CA GLU A 22 21.66 24.24 18.65
C GLU A 22 21.04 23.59 19.89
N PRO A 23 21.57 22.44 20.39
CA PRO A 23 21.00 21.79 21.57
C PRO A 23 21.08 22.71 22.81
N SER A 24 19.92 23.13 23.32
CA SER A 24 19.79 23.93 24.53
C SER A 24 20.16 23.16 25.81
N ALA A 25 20.27 23.84 26.94
CA ALA A 25 20.54 23.17 28.23
C ALA A 25 19.42 22.17 28.56
N GLU A 26 18.17 22.56 28.32
CA GLU A 26 16.96 21.78 28.58
C GLU A 26 16.94 20.47 27.79
N ILE A 27 17.23 20.52 26.48
CA ILE A 27 17.22 19.30 25.66
C ILE A 27 18.38 18.37 26.01
N LYS A 28 19.54 18.92 26.40
CA LYS A 28 20.66 18.12 26.93
C LYS A 28 20.24 17.42 28.22
N THR A 29 19.58 18.10 29.15
CA THR A 29 19.04 17.48 30.37
C THR A 29 18.09 16.32 30.05
N LEU A 30 17.17 16.49 29.10
CA LEU A 30 16.28 15.41 28.66
C LEU A 30 17.03 14.21 28.08
N ILE A 31 18.10 14.44 27.31
CA ILE A 31 18.91 13.37 26.71
C ILE A 31 19.74 12.64 27.78
N HIS A 32 20.40 13.37 28.68
CA HIS A 32 21.36 12.82 29.64
C HIS A 32 20.72 12.25 30.90
N GLU A 33 19.78 12.98 31.49
CA GLU A 33 19.18 12.63 32.78
C GLU A 33 17.93 11.76 32.60
N TYR A 34 17.06 12.13 31.65
CA TYR A 34 15.81 11.42 31.40
C TYR A 34 15.90 10.35 30.31
N GLY A 35 16.99 10.32 29.53
CA GLY A 35 17.20 9.30 28.51
C GLY A 35 16.15 9.33 27.40
N VAL A 36 15.69 10.51 26.95
CA VAL A 36 14.65 10.61 25.92
C VAL A 36 15.01 9.86 24.64
N GLY A 37 14.03 9.15 24.06
CA GLY A 37 14.26 8.25 22.93
C GLY A 37 14.35 8.96 21.57
N GLY A 38 13.71 10.12 21.43
CA GLY A 38 13.71 10.85 20.17
C GLY A 38 13.49 12.35 20.31
N ILE A 39 13.79 13.04 19.22
CA ILE A 39 13.68 14.48 19.05
C ILE A 39 12.83 14.77 17.82
N VAL A 40 11.89 15.71 17.91
CA VAL A 40 11.15 16.24 16.75
C VAL A 40 11.56 17.67 16.47
N LEU A 41 11.86 17.96 15.19
CA LEU A 41 12.31 19.27 14.72
C LEU A 41 11.20 20.01 13.96
N PHE A 42 11.20 21.33 14.11
CA PHE A 42 10.27 22.26 13.47
C PHE A 42 11.03 23.38 12.74
N LYS A 43 10.31 24.27 12.03
CA LYS A 43 10.91 25.44 11.37
C LYS A 43 11.75 26.31 12.33
N ARG A 44 11.37 26.38 13.61
CA ARG A 44 12.12 27.09 14.67
C ARG A 44 13.54 26.56 14.91
N ASN A 45 13.88 25.38 14.39
CA ASN A 45 15.19 24.75 14.56
C ASN A 45 16.08 24.85 13.30
N ILE A 46 15.57 25.46 12.22
CA ILE A 46 16.16 25.37 10.88
C ILE A 46 16.36 26.77 10.31
N ILE A 47 17.59 27.10 9.94
CA ILE A 47 17.88 28.28 9.11
C ILE A 47 18.39 27.89 7.71
N ASP A 48 19.24 26.88 7.63
CA ASP A 48 19.82 26.36 6.39
C ASP A 48 20.27 24.90 6.57
N ILE A 49 20.74 24.30 5.48
CA ILE A 49 21.10 22.88 5.39
C ILE A 49 22.35 22.53 6.20
N ALA A 50 23.35 23.43 6.24
CA ALA A 50 24.59 23.21 6.98
C ALA A 50 24.34 23.27 8.49
N GLN A 51 23.58 24.28 8.95
CA GLN A 51 23.18 24.41 10.34
C GLN A 51 22.31 23.22 10.77
N LEU A 52 21.35 22.78 9.95
CA LEU A 52 20.51 21.63 10.30
C LEU A 52 21.34 20.35 10.45
N ARG A 53 22.32 20.10 9.57
CA ARG A 53 23.24 18.95 9.72
C ARG A 53 24.08 19.05 10.99
N ALA A 54 24.58 20.24 11.32
CA ALA A 54 25.33 20.47 12.55
C ALA A 54 24.48 20.21 13.80
N LEU A 55 23.22 20.65 13.79
CA LEU A 55 22.28 20.40 14.87
C LEU A 55 22.00 18.90 15.06
N THR A 56 21.73 18.16 13.98
CA THR A 56 21.46 16.71 14.10
C THR A 56 22.68 15.93 14.57
N ASP A 57 23.88 16.29 14.12
CA ASP A 57 25.14 15.71 14.62
C ASP A 57 25.33 16.00 16.11
N ALA A 58 25.11 17.25 16.54
CA ALA A 58 25.24 17.65 17.94
C ALA A 58 24.28 16.87 18.85
N LEU A 59 23.01 16.73 18.45
CA LEU A 59 22.02 15.92 19.20
C LEU A 59 22.46 14.46 19.33
N GLN A 60 22.97 13.84 18.26
CA GLN A 60 23.46 12.46 18.32
C GLN A 60 24.70 12.33 19.20
N ARG A 61 25.61 13.30 19.18
CA ARG A 61 26.77 13.31 20.09
C ARG A 61 26.35 13.40 21.55
N GLU A 62 25.37 14.25 21.89
CA GLU A 62 24.84 14.31 23.25
C GLU A 62 24.29 12.95 23.69
N ALA A 63 23.56 12.25 22.84
CA ALA A 63 23.06 10.91 23.14
C ALA A 63 24.17 9.85 23.27
N GLN A 64 25.21 9.92 22.45
CA GLN A 64 26.37 9.02 22.56
C GLN A 64 27.10 9.24 23.88
N VAL A 65 27.35 10.50 24.27
CA VAL A 65 27.99 10.85 25.56
C VAL A 65 27.12 10.43 26.74
N ALA A 66 25.80 10.57 26.62
CA ALA A 66 24.83 10.13 27.62
C ALA A 66 24.75 8.59 27.79
N GLY A 67 25.42 7.82 26.91
CA GLY A 67 25.49 6.35 26.99
C GLY A 67 24.27 5.63 26.41
N HIS A 68 23.57 6.23 25.44
CA HIS A 68 22.44 5.57 24.77
C HIS A 68 22.91 4.33 23.98
N THR A 69 22.16 3.24 24.06
CA THR A 69 22.47 2.00 23.31
C THR A 69 22.36 2.19 21.80
N HIS A 70 21.38 2.97 21.36
CA HIS A 70 21.11 3.26 19.94
C HIS A 70 20.99 4.78 19.72
N PRO A 71 21.25 5.27 18.49
CA PRO A 71 21.02 6.68 18.15
C PRO A 71 19.59 7.16 18.48
N LEU A 72 19.44 8.47 18.67
CA LEU A 72 18.13 9.10 18.80
C LEU A 72 17.33 8.93 17.51
N PHE A 73 16.00 8.79 17.64
CA PHE A 73 15.14 9.21 16.54
C PHE A 73 15.27 10.73 16.42
N ILE A 74 15.50 11.22 15.20
CA ILE A 74 15.43 12.63 14.86
C ILE A 74 14.37 12.73 13.76
N GLY A 75 13.19 13.20 14.17
CA GLY A 75 11.97 13.26 13.39
C GLY A 75 11.64 14.67 12.88
N ILE A 76 10.85 14.73 11.81
CA ILE A 76 10.33 15.99 11.24
C ILE A 76 8.99 15.74 10.53
N ASP A 77 8.15 16.77 10.41
CA ASP A 77 6.96 16.76 9.53
C ASP A 77 7.31 17.28 8.13
N GLN A 78 7.95 16.46 7.31
CA GLN A 78 8.24 16.78 5.92
C GLN A 78 7.26 16.07 4.99
N GLU A 79 6.01 16.54 4.97
CA GLU A 79 4.94 16.03 4.09
C GLU A 79 5.10 16.51 2.64
N ASN A 80 5.92 17.55 2.44
CA ASN A 80 6.06 18.34 1.22
C ASN A 80 4.82 19.22 0.92
N GLY A 81 4.87 19.96 -0.18
CA GLY A 81 3.87 20.98 -0.52
C GLY A 81 3.56 21.93 0.64
N TRP A 82 2.30 21.96 1.08
CA TRP A 82 1.84 22.88 2.12
C TRP A 82 2.55 22.70 3.47
N VAL A 83 2.79 21.46 3.91
CA VAL A 83 3.48 21.15 5.18
C VAL A 83 4.90 20.71 4.86
N THR A 84 5.77 21.71 4.77
CA THR A 84 7.19 21.57 4.45
C THR A 84 8.01 22.33 5.48
N ARG A 85 9.01 21.69 6.10
CA ARG A 85 9.93 22.34 7.05
C ARG A 85 11.23 22.75 6.38
N ILE A 86 11.77 21.88 5.54
CA ILE A 86 12.92 22.15 4.67
C ILE A 86 12.38 22.63 3.32
N SER A 87 12.34 23.94 3.12
CA SER A 87 11.66 24.61 2.00
C SER A 87 12.54 25.65 1.31
N PRO A 88 12.20 26.14 0.10
CA PRO A 88 12.94 27.22 -0.52
C PRO A 88 13.11 28.45 0.40
N PRO A 89 14.26 29.14 0.34
CA PRO A 89 15.36 28.95 -0.60
C PRO A 89 16.40 27.89 -0.18
N MET A 90 16.21 27.17 0.94
CA MET A 90 17.24 26.26 1.46
C MET A 90 17.37 24.95 0.68
N ALA A 91 16.26 24.44 0.16
CA ALA A 91 16.18 23.29 -0.73
C ALA A 91 14.96 23.44 -1.66
N SER A 92 14.98 22.75 -2.80
CA SER A 92 13.92 22.78 -3.79
C SER A 92 12.62 22.18 -3.26
N GLN A 93 11.50 22.82 -3.58
CA GLN A 93 10.18 22.38 -3.16
C GLN A 93 9.77 21.11 -3.92
N LEU A 94 9.47 20.04 -3.20
CA LEU A 94 8.81 18.86 -3.74
C LEU A 94 7.28 19.01 -3.62
N PRO A 95 6.50 18.42 -4.53
CA PRO A 95 5.04 18.49 -4.51
C PRO A 95 4.45 17.78 -3.31
N GLY A 96 3.38 18.36 -2.76
CA GLY A 96 2.62 17.81 -1.65
C GLY A 96 1.66 16.69 -2.08
N PRO A 97 0.95 16.08 -1.11
CA PRO A 97 0.13 14.89 -1.35
C PRO A 97 -0.95 15.08 -2.41
N MET A 98 -1.78 16.14 -2.35
CA MET A 98 -2.86 16.33 -3.33
C MET A 98 -2.35 16.71 -4.73
N ALA A 99 -1.27 17.49 -4.82
CA ALA A 99 -0.63 17.79 -6.10
C ALA A 99 -0.11 16.51 -6.77
N LEU A 100 0.57 15.64 -6.02
CA LEU A 100 0.96 14.32 -6.53
C LEU A 100 -0.25 13.42 -6.79
N GLY A 101 -1.28 13.50 -5.94
CA GLY A 101 -2.53 12.78 -6.10
C GLY A 101 -3.20 13.06 -7.43
N ALA A 102 -3.18 14.32 -7.88
CA ALA A 102 -3.71 14.74 -9.16
C ALA A 102 -2.99 14.11 -10.36
N THR A 103 -1.74 13.66 -10.19
CA THR A 103 -1.01 12.91 -11.24
C THR A 103 -1.52 11.46 -11.38
N ASN A 104 -2.24 10.95 -10.37
CA ASN A 104 -2.70 9.56 -10.25
C ASN A 104 -1.57 8.53 -10.47
N SER A 105 -0.33 8.88 -10.07
CA SER A 105 0.87 8.07 -10.29
C SER A 105 1.55 7.70 -8.97
N THR A 106 1.34 6.45 -8.53
CA THR A 106 2.06 5.91 -7.36
C THR A 106 3.55 5.73 -7.63
N ASP A 107 3.96 5.59 -8.89
CA ASP A 107 5.38 5.57 -9.27
C ASP A 107 6.05 6.94 -9.06
N LEU A 108 5.34 8.02 -9.35
CA LEU A 108 5.82 9.37 -9.07
C LEU A 108 5.84 9.65 -7.57
N ALA A 109 4.82 9.19 -6.84
CA ALA A 109 4.80 9.26 -5.37
C ALA A 109 6.00 8.51 -4.77
N TYR A 110 6.34 7.32 -5.26
CA TYR A 110 7.54 6.59 -4.83
C TYR A 110 8.83 7.39 -5.06
N LYS A 111 8.99 7.98 -6.26
CA LYS A 111 10.17 8.80 -6.59
C LYS A 111 10.29 10.03 -5.71
N VAL A 112 9.19 10.72 -5.43
CA VAL A 112 9.19 11.86 -4.50
C VAL A 112 9.49 11.41 -3.08
N GLY A 113 8.92 10.28 -2.63
CA GLY A 113 9.25 9.70 -1.32
C GLY A 113 10.74 9.37 -1.18
N MET A 114 11.35 8.83 -2.24
CA MET A 114 12.80 8.57 -2.31
C MET A 114 13.62 9.86 -2.25
N ALA A 115 13.27 10.88 -3.05
CA ALA A 115 13.89 12.20 -3.02
C ALA A 115 13.81 12.87 -1.65
N THR A 116 12.64 12.81 -1.00
CA THR A 116 12.45 13.29 0.38
C THR A 116 13.32 12.50 1.35
N GLY A 117 13.33 11.17 1.27
CA GLY A 117 14.18 10.33 2.12
C GLY A 117 15.66 10.65 1.97
N GLN A 118 16.13 10.89 0.74
CA GLN A 118 17.52 11.25 0.45
C GLN A 118 17.89 12.59 1.09
N LEU A 119 17.04 13.61 0.92
CA LEU A 119 17.25 14.93 1.55
C LEU A 119 17.29 14.84 3.08
N LEU A 120 16.31 14.14 3.68
CA LEU A 120 16.21 14.00 5.14
C LEU A 120 17.44 13.26 5.70
N LYS A 121 17.82 12.13 5.10
CA LYS A 121 19.01 11.37 5.50
C LYS A 121 20.28 12.22 5.38
N HIS A 122 20.38 13.03 4.32
CA HIS A 122 21.54 13.91 4.09
C HIS A 122 21.75 14.88 5.26
N VAL A 123 20.68 15.47 5.80
CA VAL A 123 20.74 16.39 6.95
C VAL A 123 20.70 15.69 8.31
N GLY A 124 20.80 14.36 8.36
CA GLY A 124 20.83 13.58 9.60
C GLY A 124 19.46 13.31 10.25
N ILE A 125 18.36 13.60 9.54
CA ILE A 125 17.01 13.22 9.96
C ILE A 125 16.78 11.75 9.57
N ASN A 126 16.25 10.96 10.50
CA ASN A 126 16.10 9.52 10.32
C ASN A 126 14.64 9.04 10.50
N MET A 127 13.72 9.96 10.80
CA MET A 127 12.29 9.68 10.86
C MET A 127 11.50 10.81 10.20
N ASN A 128 10.49 10.48 9.42
CA ASN A 128 9.54 11.43 8.86
C ASN A 128 8.13 11.11 9.39
N TYR A 129 7.47 12.11 9.97
CA TYR A 129 6.07 12.01 10.39
C TYR A 129 5.16 12.20 9.19
N GLY A 130 5.23 11.22 8.29
CA GLY A 130 4.44 11.08 7.08
C GLY A 130 4.78 9.73 6.42
N PRO A 131 4.02 9.32 5.40
CA PRO A 131 2.99 10.08 4.69
C PRO A 131 1.62 10.13 5.39
N VAL A 132 0.79 11.07 4.97
CA VAL A 132 -0.61 11.18 5.42
C VAL A 132 -1.47 10.12 4.73
N CYS A 133 -2.21 9.36 5.53
CA CYS A 133 -3.19 8.32 5.18
C CYS A 133 -4.64 8.80 5.30
N ASP A 134 -4.88 10.04 5.71
CA ASP A 134 -6.23 10.59 5.80
C ASP A 134 -6.87 10.74 4.41
N ILE A 135 -8.16 10.44 4.32
CA ILE A 135 -8.96 10.52 3.08
C ILE A 135 -9.75 11.82 3.12
N ASN A 136 -9.59 12.69 2.12
CA ASN A 136 -10.26 13.99 2.13
C ASN A 136 -11.74 13.91 1.72
N SER A 137 -12.54 13.19 2.50
CA SER A 137 -13.97 12.95 2.26
C SER A 137 -14.85 14.16 2.59
N GLU A 138 -14.41 15.05 3.50
CA GLU A 138 -15.11 16.28 3.88
C GLU A 138 -14.48 17.49 3.15
N PRO A 139 -15.14 18.10 2.16
CA PRO A 139 -14.62 19.26 1.42
C PRO A 139 -14.32 20.51 2.26
N LEU A 140 -14.88 20.61 3.47
CA LEU A 140 -14.64 21.71 4.40
C LEU A 140 -13.58 21.38 5.46
N ASN A 141 -12.83 20.28 5.30
CA ASN A 141 -11.81 19.89 6.26
C ASN A 141 -10.70 20.97 6.37
N PRO A 142 -10.52 21.61 7.55
CA PRO A 142 -9.60 22.74 7.71
C PRO A 142 -8.16 22.32 8.00
N VAL A 143 -7.92 21.04 8.31
CA VAL A 143 -6.63 20.54 8.83
C VAL A 143 -5.93 19.57 7.88
N ILE A 144 -6.67 18.74 7.14
CA ILE A 144 -6.12 17.79 6.15
C ILE A 144 -6.07 18.45 4.78
N GLY A 145 -7.22 18.66 4.12
CA GLY A 145 -7.28 19.30 2.80
C GLY A 145 -6.25 18.73 1.82
N VAL A 146 -5.39 19.59 1.28
CA VAL A 146 -4.31 19.24 0.33
C VAL A 146 -3.21 18.32 0.88
N ARG A 147 -3.19 18.05 2.20
CA ARG A 147 -2.29 17.07 2.83
C ARG A 147 -2.72 15.63 2.57
N SER A 148 -3.96 15.40 2.13
CA SER A 148 -4.40 14.11 1.62
C SER A 148 -4.18 14.03 0.11
N PRO A 149 -3.80 12.86 -0.45
CA PRO A 149 -3.67 12.72 -1.89
C PRO A 149 -5.01 12.62 -2.63
N GLY A 150 -6.16 12.55 -1.94
CA GLY A 150 -7.49 12.52 -2.57
C GLY A 150 -8.58 11.94 -1.67
N ASP A 151 -9.74 11.62 -2.28
CA ASP A 151 -10.90 11.07 -1.57
C ASP A 151 -11.17 9.57 -1.85
N ASP A 152 -10.31 8.90 -2.61
CA ASP A 152 -10.37 7.45 -2.86
C ASP A 152 -9.52 6.67 -1.83
N PRO A 153 -10.14 5.91 -0.90
CA PRO A 153 -9.44 5.18 0.16
C PRO A 153 -8.34 4.25 -0.35
N GLU A 154 -8.59 3.55 -1.46
CA GLU A 154 -7.64 2.61 -2.04
C GLU A 154 -6.45 3.34 -2.68
N PHE A 155 -6.70 4.48 -3.33
CA PHE A 155 -5.62 5.30 -3.87
C PHE A 155 -4.77 5.92 -2.77
N VAL A 156 -5.38 6.45 -1.71
CA VAL A 156 -4.69 7.04 -0.56
C VAL A 156 -3.76 6.00 0.09
N GLY A 157 -4.24 4.77 0.33
CA GLY A 157 -3.41 3.69 0.87
C GLY A 157 -2.21 3.36 -0.02
N ARG A 158 -2.41 3.23 -1.34
CA ARG A 158 -1.31 2.94 -2.28
C ARG A 158 -0.32 4.10 -2.40
N PHE A 159 -0.81 5.33 -2.33
CA PHE A 159 -0.01 6.53 -2.35
C PHE A 159 0.91 6.60 -1.12
N ALA A 160 0.34 6.45 0.07
CA ALA A 160 1.09 6.43 1.33
C ALA A 160 2.14 5.31 1.32
N SER A 161 1.77 4.11 0.90
CA SER A 161 2.68 2.97 0.78
C SER A 161 3.85 3.25 -0.19
N ALA A 162 3.58 3.92 -1.32
CA ALA A 162 4.62 4.28 -2.28
C ALA A 162 5.62 5.30 -1.71
N ILE A 163 5.13 6.35 -1.05
CA ILE A 163 6.00 7.35 -0.39
C ILE A 163 6.86 6.67 0.69
N ALA A 164 6.26 5.84 1.53
CA ALA A 164 6.97 5.15 2.61
C ALA A 164 8.07 4.20 2.08
N ARG A 165 7.77 3.43 1.03
CA ARG A 165 8.79 2.59 0.36
C ARG A 165 9.93 3.41 -0.23
N GLY A 166 9.65 4.60 -0.74
CA GLY A 166 10.66 5.53 -1.24
C GLY A 166 11.57 6.03 -0.12
N GLN A 167 10.99 6.52 0.97
CA GLN A 167 11.75 7.01 2.14
C GLN A 167 12.65 5.90 2.75
N ARG A 168 12.13 4.66 2.81
CA ARG A 168 12.86 3.48 3.27
C ARG A 168 14.14 3.19 2.50
N GLN A 169 14.23 3.57 1.21
CA GLN A 169 15.46 3.39 0.41
C GLN A 169 16.67 4.15 0.99
N HIS A 170 16.42 5.20 1.76
CA HIS A 170 17.45 6.01 2.41
C HIS A 170 17.45 5.83 3.94
N SER A 171 16.89 4.72 4.43
CA SER A 171 16.82 4.40 5.87
C SER A 171 16.12 5.47 6.70
N VAL A 172 15.16 6.19 6.10
CA VAL A 172 14.27 7.11 6.83
C VAL A 172 13.02 6.34 7.21
N ILE A 173 12.72 6.33 8.51
CA ILE A 173 11.55 5.68 9.10
C ILE A 173 10.31 6.50 8.73
N SER A 174 9.32 5.86 8.10
CA SER A 174 8.03 6.47 7.82
C SER A 174 7.04 6.25 8.97
N CYS A 175 6.23 7.26 9.24
CA CYS A 175 5.17 7.21 10.23
C CYS A 175 3.85 7.67 9.61
N VAL A 176 2.97 6.72 9.27
CA VAL A 176 1.69 7.03 8.63
C VAL A 176 0.71 7.65 9.62
N LYS A 177 -0.11 8.60 9.17
CA LYS A 177 -0.95 9.41 10.06
C LYS A 177 -2.24 9.91 9.39
N HIS A 178 -3.32 10.22 10.12
CA HIS A 178 -3.45 10.19 11.57
C HIS A 178 -4.50 9.15 11.95
N PHE A 179 -4.07 8.03 12.54
CA PHE A 179 -4.95 6.89 12.83
C PHE A 179 -6.03 7.26 13.86
N PRO A 180 -7.31 6.86 13.67
CA PRO A 180 -7.83 6.00 12.60
C PRO A 180 -8.29 6.70 11.32
N GLY A 181 -8.15 8.02 11.21
CA GLY A 181 -8.49 8.80 10.02
C GLY A 181 -9.12 10.14 10.39
N HIS A 182 -8.45 11.24 10.03
CA HIS A 182 -8.83 12.63 10.38
C HIS A 182 -9.48 13.40 9.22
N GLY A 183 -9.57 12.77 8.04
CA GLY A 183 -10.01 13.42 6.81
C GLY A 183 -11.50 13.76 6.73
N ASP A 184 -12.33 13.21 7.63
CA ASP A 184 -13.78 13.45 7.70
C ASP A 184 -14.20 14.36 8.86
N THR A 185 -13.42 15.41 9.12
CA THR A 185 -13.70 16.37 10.19
C THR A 185 -13.82 17.79 9.65
N ALA A 186 -14.79 18.54 10.15
CA ALA A 186 -14.92 19.99 9.92
C ALA A 186 -14.34 20.82 11.09
N THR A 187 -13.65 20.17 12.03
CA THR A 187 -13.07 20.78 13.24
C THR A 187 -11.60 20.43 13.32
N ASP A 188 -10.76 21.42 13.62
CA ASP A 188 -9.31 21.24 13.75
C ASP A 188 -8.95 20.75 15.17
N SER A 189 -8.20 19.65 15.25
CA SER A 189 -7.74 19.05 16.51
C SER A 189 -6.76 19.91 17.30
N HIS A 190 -6.16 20.93 16.69
CA HIS A 190 -5.29 21.88 17.40
C HIS A 190 -6.05 22.77 18.38
N TYR A 191 -7.38 22.93 18.20
CA TYR A 191 -8.20 23.91 18.95
C TYR A 191 -9.45 23.32 19.60
N GLY A 192 -9.71 22.03 19.38
CA GLY A 192 -10.84 21.31 19.95
C GLY A 192 -10.75 19.81 19.68
N LEU A 193 -11.71 19.03 20.16
CA LEU A 193 -11.79 17.59 19.91
C LEU A 193 -12.74 17.34 18.74
N PRO A 194 -12.25 16.99 17.53
CA PRO A 194 -13.11 16.67 16.40
C PRO A 194 -13.89 15.40 16.68
N VAL A 195 -15.17 15.36 16.29
CA VAL A 195 -16.05 14.20 16.48
C VAL A 195 -16.40 13.61 15.12
N ILE A 196 -16.13 12.31 14.94
CA ILE A 196 -16.53 11.55 13.76
C ILE A 196 -17.60 10.54 14.16
N SER A 197 -18.83 10.75 13.69
CA SER A 197 -20.01 9.93 14.04
C SER A 197 -20.21 8.75 13.08
N LYS A 198 -19.13 8.03 12.73
CA LYS A 198 -19.15 6.85 11.87
C LYS A 198 -19.21 5.56 12.68
N THR A 199 -19.89 4.55 12.15
CA THR A 199 -19.85 3.18 12.68
C THR A 199 -18.54 2.50 12.29
N ARG A 200 -18.19 1.41 12.99
CA ARG A 200 -17.03 0.58 12.64
C ARG A 200 -17.05 0.15 11.16
N GLU A 201 -18.19 -0.32 10.68
CA GLU A 201 -18.35 -0.78 9.28
C GLU A 201 -18.14 0.33 8.25
N GLN A 202 -18.49 1.58 8.59
CA GLN A 202 -18.23 2.72 7.72
C GLN A 202 -16.74 3.06 7.68
N LEU A 203 -16.07 3.05 8.83
CA LEU A 203 -14.63 3.27 8.93
C LEU A 203 -13.83 2.20 8.17
N GLU A 204 -14.26 0.93 8.23
CA GLU A 204 -13.65 -0.18 7.47
C GLU A 204 -13.71 0.01 5.94
N LYS A 205 -14.73 0.72 5.45
CA LYS A 205 -14.92 0.98 4.02
C LYS A 205 -14.19 2.24 3.54
N CYS A 206 -13.65 3.04 4.45
CA CYS A 206 -13.05 4.33 4.14
C CYS A 206 -11.78 4.55 4.99
N GLU A 207 -11.91 5.15 6.17
CA GLU A 207 -10.80 5.64 7.00
C GLU A 207 -9.72 4.59 7.31
N LEU A 208 -10.11 3.34 7.57
CA LEU A 208 -9.18 2.27 7.95
C LEU A 208 -8.47 1.62 6.76
N VAL A 209 -8.93 1.83 5.52
CA VAL A 209 -8.37 1.18 4.33
C VAL A 209 -6.87 1.48 4.15
N PRO A 210 -6.40 2.75 4.23
CA PRO A 210 -4.97 3.06 4.15
C PRO A 210 -4.15 2.45 5.29
N PHE A 211 -4.70 2.37 6.50
CA PHE A 211 -4.00 1.83 7.67
C PHE A 211 -3.89 0.32 7.65
N ARG A 212 -4.92 -0.41 7.18
CA ARG A 212 -4.83 -1.86 6.94
C ARG A 212 -3.72 -2.18 5.95
N ARG A 213 -3.63 -1.40 4.88
CA ARG A 213 -2.53 -1.55 3.92
C ARG A 213 -1.17 -1.25 4.56
N ALA A 214 -1.06 -0.18 5.32
CA ALA A 214 0.18 0.17 6.03
C ALA A 214 0.64 -0.95 6.99
N ALA A 215 -0.29 -1.55 7.73
CA ALA A 215 -0.01 -2.69 8.60
C ALA A 215 0.42 -3.92 7.81
N ALA A 216 -0.30 -4.27 6.74
CA ALA A 216 0.02 -5.41 5.87
C ALA A 216 1.39 -5.26 5.17
N GLU A 217 1.78 -4.05 4.78
CA GLU A 217 3.09 -3.76 4.18
C GLU A 217 4.22 -3.62 5.23
N GLY A 218 3.89 -3.68 6.52
CA GLY A 218 4.87 -3.55 7.61
C GLY A 218 5.53 -2.16 7.67
N ILE A 219 4.75 -1.09 7.46
CA ILE A 219 5.23 0.29 7.67
C ILE A 219 5.66 0.46 9.13
N GLU A 220 6.79 1.13 9.34
CA GLU A 220 7.55 1.12 10.58
C GLU A 220 6.80 1.72 11.78
N ALA A 221 6.06 2.80 11.55
CA ALA A 221 5.30 3.47 12.59
C ALA A 221 3.93 3.98 12.12
N VAL A 222 3.02 4.12 13.08
CA VAL A 222 1.69 4.74 12.91
C VAL A 222 1.51 5.83 13.98
N MET A 223 1.06 7.01 13.57
CA MET A 223 0.72 8.11 14.48
C MET A 223 -0.80 8.18 14.70
N THR A 224 -1.22 8.33 15.95
CA THR A 224 -2.63 8.42 16.34
C THR A 224 -3.16 9.86 16.28
N ALA A 225 -4.45 10.03 16.00
CA ALA A 225 -5.13 11.32 15.98
C ALA A 225 -5.86 11.61 17.31
N HIS A 226 -6.00 12.88 17.66
CA HIS A 226 -6.81 13.33 18.78
C HIS A 226 -8.25 13.59 18.32
N ILE A 227 -8.99 12.53 18.00
CA ILE A 227 -10.38 12.58 17.51
C ILE A 227 -11.31 11.72 18.37
N SER A 228 -12.55 12.14 18.54
CA SER A 228 -13.60 11.40 19.24
C SER A 228 -14.40 10.53 18.27
N LEU A 229 -14.53 9.25 18.58
CA LEU A 229 -15.25 8.26 17.75
C LEU A 229 -16.31 7.55 18.60
N PRO A 230 -17.46 8.19 18.87
CA PRO A 230 -18.50 7.61 19.72
C PRO A 230 -19.12 6.32 19.16
N GLY A 231 -18.89 6.00 17.88
CA GLY A 231 -19.30 4.75 17.25
C GLY A 231 -18.33 3.57 17.46
N LEU A 232 -17.20 3.79 18.15
CA LEU A 232 -16.19 2.77 18.45
C LEU A 232 -16.04 2.58 19.96
N GLY A 233 -16.63 1.51 20.49
CA GLY A 233 -16.54 1.14 21.90
C GLY A 233 -17.43 1.99 22.83
N ASP A 234 -17.37 1.68 24.13
CA ASP A 234 -18.16 2.37 25.17
C ASP A 234 -17.41 3.59 25.76
N SER A 235 -16.12 3.71 25.44
CA SER A 235 -15.25 4.76 25.96
C SER A 235 -15.47 6.10 25.25
N LYS A 236 -15.59 7.19 26.03
CA LYS A 236 -15.65 8.58 25.51
C LYS A 236 -14.26 9.19 25.27
N LEU A 237 -13.20 8.38 25.34
CA LEU A 237 -11.83 8.85 25.17
C LEU A 237 -11.55 9.18 23.70
N PRO A 238 -10.73 10.22 23.42
CA PRO A 238 -10.16 10.41 22.09
C PRO A 238 -9.41 9.15 21.62
N ALA A 239 -9.34 8.93 20.31
CA ALA A 239 -8.71 7.76 19.69
C ALA A 239 -7.29 7.47 20.21
N THR A 240 -6.48 8.52 20.43
CA THR A 240 -5.13 8.42 21.01
C THR A 240 -5.10 7.81 22.42
N LEU A 241 -6.18 7.99 23.19
CA LEU A 241 -6.30 7.53 24.57
C LEU A 241 -7.22 6.31 24.71
N SER A 242 -7.82 5.82 23.62
CA SER A 242 -8.85 4.78 23.67
C SER A 242 -8.26 3.39 23.39
N PRO A 243 -8.29 2.45 24.36
CA PRO A 243 -7.87 1.06 24.14
C PRO A 243 -8.68 0.39 23.02
N ASP A 244 -9.99 0.66 22.94
CA ASP A 244 -10.89 0.11 21.93
C ASP A 244 -10.52 0.54 20.50
N VAL A 245 -9.91 1.72 20.35
CA VAL A 245 -9.47 2.22 19.04
C VAL A 245 -8.07 1.67 18.71
N LEU A 246 -7.16 1.62 19.68
CA LEU A 246 -5.81 1.09 19.45
C LEU A 246 -5.78 -0.44 19.30
N SER A 247 -6.75 -1.18 19.87
CA SER A 247 -6.92 -2.62 19.64
C SER A 247 -7.24 -2.92 18.17
N ILE A 248 -7.84 -1.99 17.43
CA ILE A 248 -8.02 -2.15 15.97
C ILE A 248 -6.66 -2.32 15.28
N LEU A 249 -5.65 -1.52 15.64
CA LEU A 249 -4.30 -1.72 15.10
C LEU A 249 -3.65 -2.99 15.65
N ARG A 250 -3.73 -3.20 16.97
CA ARG A 250 -2.96 -4.26 17.64
C ARG A 250 -3.51 -5.66 17.43
N GLU A 251 -4.81 -5.80 17.48
CA GLU A 251 -5.53 -7.07 17.44
C GLU A 251 -6.09 -7.29 16.04
N ASP A 252 -6.93 -6.39 15.53
CA ASP A 252 -7.62 -6.62 14.24
C ASP A 252 -6.71 -6.52 13.01
N MET A 253 -5.68 -5.68 13.08
CA MET A 253 -4.67 -5.52 12.01
C MET A 253 -3.35 -6.23 12.32
N GLU A 254 -3.20 -6.78 13.53
CA GLU A 254 -1.97 -7.42 14.05
C GLU A 254 -0.70 -6.58 13.81
N TYR A 255 -0.81 -5.28 14.01
CA TYR A 255 0.27 -4.35 13.79
C TYR A 255 1.30 -4.41 14.93
N ASP A 256 2.49 -4.96 14.65
CA ASP A 256 3.61 -5.01 15.61
C ASP A 256 4.63 -3.87 15.45
N GLY A 257 4.38 -2.90 14.55
CA GLY A 257 5.21 -1.70 14.44
C GLY A 257 4.96 -0.70 15.58
N MET A 258 5.72 0.40 15.59
CA MET A 258 5.65 1.39 16.66
C MET A 258 4.40 2.27 16.52
N ILE A 259 3.57 2.37 17.56
CA ILE A 259 2.51 3.38 17.62
C ILE A 259 3.03 4.60 18.38
N THR A 260 2.94 5.78 17.78
CA THR A 260 3.26 7.05 18.44
C THR A 260 2.01 7.93 18.54
N THR A 261 1.93 8.77 19.56
CA THR A 261 0.89 9.80 19.60
C THR A 261 1.21 10.95 18.63
N ASP A 262 0.18 11.67 18.19
CA ASP A 262 0.34 13.08 17.82
C ASP A 262 0.67 13.92 19.08
N CYS A 263 0.97 15.21 18.91
CA CYS A 263 1.47 16.06 20.00
C CYS A 263 0.44 16.22 21.13
N LEU A 264 0.75 15.69 22.32
CA LEU A 264 -0.15 15.77 23.49
C LEU A 264 -0.28 17.18 24.10
N GLU A 265 0.43 18.18 23.55
CA GLU A 265 0.21 19.60 23.89
C GLU A 265 -0.93 20.25 23.08
N MET A 266 -1.51 19.53 22.12
CA MET A 266 -2.69 19.99 21.37
C MET A 266 -3.95 19.97 22.23
N ASP A 267 -4.88 20.92 21.99
CA ASP A 267 -6.08 21.10 22.81
C ASP A 267 -7.06 19.91 22.76
N GLY A 268 -6.99 19.06 21.73
CA GLY A 268 -7.71 17.78 21.70
C GLY A 268 -7.42 16.86 22.91
N ILE A 269 -6.27 17.02 23.56
CA ILE A 269 -5.88 16.27 24.78
C ILE A 269 -5.63 17.22 25.96
N ARG A 270 -4.79 18.24 25.76
CA ARG A 270 -4.31 19.14 26.81
C ARG A 270 -5.45 19.80 27.57
N ALA A 271 -6.46 20.28 26.86
CA ALA A 271 -7.54 21.08 27.46
C ALA A 271 -8.49 20.25 28.33
N THR A 272 -8.57 18.94 28.12
CA THR A 272 -9.54 18.05 28.78
C THR A 272 -8.90 17.10 29.79
N TYR A 273 -7.76 16.51 29.46
CA TYR A 273 -7.08 15.51 30.30
C TYR A 273 -5.80 16.04 30.94
N GLY A 274 -5.22 17.12 30.39
CA GLY A 274 -3.85 17.53 30.70
C GLY A 274 -2.83 16.64 29.99
N THR A 275 -1.66 17.22 29.67
CA THR A 275 -0.64 16.51 28.88
C THR A 275 0.01 15.37 29.68
N GLU A 276 0.25 15.55 30.98
CA GLU A 276 0.91 14.55 31.83
C GLU A 276 0.03 13.31 32.04
N GLU A 277 -1.26 13.49 32.31
CA GLU A 277 -2.20 12.36 32.44
C GLU A 277 -2.54 11.77 31.06
N GLY A 278 -2.59 12.59 30.02
CA GLY A 278 -2.69 12.13 28.63
C GLY A 278 -1.56 11.17 28.25
N ALA A 279 -0.32 11.42 28.68
CA ALA A 279 0.80 10.52 28.46
C ALA A 279 0.61 9.14 29.12
N VAL A 280 0.06 9.12 30.34
CA VAL A 280 -0.27 7.87 31.05
C VAL A 280 -1.36 7.10 30.31
N LEU A 281 -2.45 7.78 29.93
CA LEU A 281 -3.59 7.18 29.26
C LEU A 281 -3.21 6.64 27.87
N ALA A 282 -2.41 7.38 27.09
CA ALA A 282 -1.95 6.95 25.78
C ALA A 282 -1.07 5.69 25.84
N LEU A 283 -0.14 5.64 26.81
CA LEU A 283 0.72 4.46 27.01
C LEU A 283 -0.12 3.26 27.46
N ALA A 284 -1.05 3.46 28.40
CA ALA A 284 -1.98 2.43 28.87
C ALA A 284 -2.86 1.89 27.74
N ALA A 285 -3.30 2.74 26.82
CA ALA A 285 -4.17 2.37 25.71
C ALA A 285 -3.47 1.54 24.61
N GLY A 286 -2.13 1.65 24.48
CA GLY A 286 -1.37 0.89 23.48
C GLY A 286 -0.35 1.67 22.65
N SER A 287 -0.20 2.98 22.89
CA SER A 287 0.86 3.79 22.27
C SER A 287 2.23 3.39 22.82
N ASP A 288 3.24 3.22 21.97
CA ASP A 288 4.59 2.85 22.39
C ASP A 288 5.51 4.07 22.57
N SER A 289 5.20 5.18 21.88
CA SER A 289 5.94 6.43 21.93
C SER A 289 4.99 7.60 22.16
N ILE A 290 5.37 8.53 23.05
CA ILE A 290 4.59 9.69 23.44
C ILE A 290 5.27 10.96 22.93
N MET A 291 4.52 11.80 22.20
CA MET A 291 5.03 13.02 21.59
C MET A 291 4.63 14.28 22.37
N ILE A 292 5.61 15.08 22.79
CA ILE A 292 5.41 16.36 23.50
C ILE A 292 6.38 17.41 22.92
N CYS A 293 5.89 18.27 22.03
CA CYS A 293 6.75 18.99 21.08
C CYS A 293 7.37 20.32 21.59
N HIS A 294 6.86 20.95 22.66
CA HIS A 294 7.14 22.37 22.91
C HIS A 294 7.70 22.67 24.30
N THR A 295 7.06 22.20 25.37
CA THR A 295 7.26 22.76 26.72
C THR A 295 8.11 21.83 27.61
N TYR A 296 9.33 22.26 27.96
CA TYR A 296 10.28 21.47 28.78
C TYR A 296 9.69 20.97 30.11
N ASP A 297 9.06 21.85 30.88
CA ASP A 297 8.50 21.47 32.19
C ASP A 297 7.43 20.38 32.06
N VAL A 298 6.60 20.46 31.00
CA VAL A 298 5.55 19.47 30.70
C VAL A 298 6.17 18.14 30.24
N GLN A 299 7.25 18.18 29.46
CA GLN A 299 7.99 16.98 29.05
C GLN A 299 8.54 16.24 30.29
N VAL A 300 9.20 16.95 31.19
CA VAL A 300 9.73 16.40 32.44
C VAL A 300 8.61 15.86 33.34
N ALA A 301 7.54 16.64 33.52
CA ALA A 301 6.41 16.25 34.36
C ALA A 301 5.71 15.00 33.81
N SER A 302 5.57 14.88 32.50
CA SER A 302 4.94 13.72 31.85
C SER A 302 5.76 12.45 32.02
N ILE A 303 7.09 12.49 31.88
CA ILE A 303 7.96 11.32 32.10
C ILE A 303 7.85 10.85 33.56
N ARG A 304 7.89 11.79 34.51
CA ARG A 304 7.71 11.48 35.95
C ARG A 304 6.34 10.90 36.23
N ARG A 305 5.30 11.48 35.64
CA ARG A 305 3.91 11.03 35.82
C ARG A 305 3.68 9.61 35.32
N VAL A 306 4.31 9.22 34.21
CA VAL A 306 4.30 7.84 33.72
C VAL A 306 5.04 6.91 34.68
N CYS A 307 6.21 7.31 35.21
CA CYS A 307 6.92 6.51 36.22
C CYS A 307 6.04 6.24 37.44
N GLU A 308 5.41 7.28 37.99
CA GLU A 308 4.46 7.17 39.13
C GLU A 308 3.27 6.27 38.80
N ALA A 309 2.73 6.36 37.58
CA ALA A 309 1.60 5.54 37.15
C ALA A 309 1.94 4.05 37.11
N VAL A 310 3.17 3.71 36.68
CA VAL A 310 3.64 2.33 36.66
C VAL A 310 3.90 1.82 38.08
N GLU A 311 4.53 2.64 38.93
CA GLU A 311 4.74 2.30 40.36
C GLU A 311 3.41 2.07 41.10
N ALA A 312 2.38 2.85 40.76
CA ALA A 312 1.03 2.70 41.30
C ALA A 312 0.22 1.57 40.63
N GLY A 313 0.77 0.87 39.63
CA GLY A 313 0.10 -0.23 38.91
C GLY A 313 -1.01 0.22 37.94
N ARG A 314 -1.14 1.52 37.64
CA ARG A 314 -2.11 2.05 36.66
C ARG A 314 -1.69 1.74 35.22
N VAL A 315 -0.38 1.65 34.99
CA VAL A 315 0.22 1.11 33.75
C VAL A 315 0.99 -0.14 34.14
N SER A 316 0.69 -1.27 33.50
CA SER A 316 1.39 -2.52 33.82
C SER A 316 2.85 -2.48 33.36
N MET A 317 3.74 -3.14 34.09
CA MET A 317 5.14 -3.27 33.65
C MET A 317 5.24 -3.98 32.29
N THR A 318 4.39 -4.98 32.05
CA THR A 318 4.30 -5.68 30.76
C THR A 318 4.04 -4.72 29.61
N ARG A 319 3.11 -3.76 29.78
CA ARG A 319 2.81 -2.75 28.76
C ARG A 319 4.03 -1.88 28.43
N VAL A 320 4.81 -1.50 29.46
CA VAL A 320 6.05 -0.72 29.26
C VAL A 320 7.10 -1.56 28.53
N GLU A 321 7.26 -2.85 28.87
CA GLU A 321 8.21 -3.73 28.20
C GLU A 321 7.85 -3.97 26.73
N GLU A 322 6.57 -4.10 26.40
CA GLU A 322 6.10 -4.20 25.02
C GLU A 322 6.40 -2.94 24.21
N ALA A 323 6.11 -1.76 24.76
CA ALA A 323 6.42 -0.47 24.15
C ALA A 323 7.93 -0.33 23.91
N TYR A 324 8.72 -0.59 24.95
CA TYR A 324 10.17 -0.51 24.91
C TYR A 324 10.77 -1.49 23.89
N ARG A 325 10.23 -2.72 23.78
CA ARG A 325 10.64 -3.69 22.78
C ARG A 325 10.43 -3.14 21.37
N ARG A 326 9.25 -2.60 21.04
CA ARG A 326 8.95 -2.10 19.69
C ARG A 326 9.82 -0.89 19.32
N VAL A 327 9.97 0.06 20.24
CA VAL A 327 10.86 1.22 20.08
C VAL A 327 12.30 0.76 19.83
N THR A 328 12.82 -0.13 20.66
CA THR A 328 14.21 -0.61 20.57
C THR A 328 14.44 -1.46 19.31
N GLN A 329 13.50 -2.34 18.96
CA GLN A 329 13.56 -3.16 17.76
C GLN A 329 13.57 -2.31 16.48
N LEU A 330 12.77 -1.23 16.45
CA LEU A 330 12.79 -0.28 15.34
C LEU A 330 14.13 0.47 15.26
N LYS A 331 14.67 0.96 16.39
CA LYS A 331 16.01 1.58 16.43
C LYS A 331 17.10 0.62 15.96
N GLN A 332 17.09 -0.63 16.45
CA GLN A 332 18.08 -1.65 16.09
C GLN A 332 18.02 -2.01 14.60
N LYS A 333 16.82 -2.08 14.03
CA LYS A 333 16.62 -2.38 12.60
C LYS A 333 17.11 -1.25 11.69
N SER A 334 16.93 0.01 12.11
CA SER A 334 17.02 1.16 11.22
C SER A 334 18.20 2.10 11.49
N LEU A 335 18.78 2.10 12.69
CA LEU A 335 19.76 3.10 13.13
C LEU A 335 21.09 2.48 13.57
N ARG A 336 22.19 3.13 13.20
CA ARG A 336 23.57 2.75 13.55
C ARG A 336 24.38 3.98 13.94
N TRP A 337 25.24 3.85 14.95
CA TRP A 337 26.07 4.96 15.44
C TRP A 337 27.07 5.44 14.39
N GLU A 338 27.63 4.50 13.62
CA GLU A 338 28.59 4.78 12.56
C GLU A 338 27.97 5.67 11.48
N GLU A 339 26.69 5.46 11.15
CA GLU A 339 25.97 6.28 10.19
C GLU A 339 25.54 7.63 10.78
N ALA A 340 25.05 7.65 12.01
CA ALA A 340 24.53 8.86 12.66
C ALA A 340 25.61 9.93 12.87
N LEU A 341 26.83 9.50 13.21
CA LEU A 341 27.98 10.36 13.53
C LEU A 341 28.96 10.52 12.36
N ASN A 342 28.60 10.03 11.18
CA ASN A 342 29.47 10.15 10.02
C ASN A 342 29.64 11.62 9.60
N THR A 343 30.89 12.07 9.53
CA THR A 343 31.25 13.39 9.04
C THR A 343 31.63 13.31 7.56
N ASP A 344 30.97 14.13 6.75
CA ASP A 344 31.11 14.11 5.31
C ASP A 344 31.81 15.37 4.79
N ASN A 345 33.05 15.23 4.34
CA ASN A 345 33.82 16.33 3.75
C ASN A 345 33.26 16.82 2.39
N ALA A 346 32.39 16.04 1.74
CA ALA A 346 31.75 16.36 0.46
C ALA A 346 30.25 16.70 0.64
N PHE A 347 29.81 17.04 1.86
CA PHE A 347 28.42 17.36 2.20
C PHE A 347 27.80 18.39 1.25
N GLU A 348 28.41 19.56 1.14
CA GLU A 348 27.91 20.67 0.30
C GLU A 348 27.80 20.30 -1.19
N SER A 349 28.80 19.61 -1.74
CA SER A 349 28.76 19.17 -3.14
C SER A 349 27.66 18.14 -3.39
N ARG A 350 27.48 17.18 -2.48
CA ARG A 350 26.40 16.19 -2.58
C ARG A 350 25.04 16.83 -2.42
N PHE A 351 24.89 17.79 -1.52
CA PHE A 351 23.65 18.53 -1.36
C PHE A 351 23.22 19.19 -2.67
N ARG A 352 24.15 19.85 -3.38
CA ARG A 352 23.85 20.49 -4.67
C ARG A 352 23.37 19.50 -5.73
N GLU A 353 23.94 18.30 -5.77
CA GLU A 353 23.50 17.23 -6.68
C GLU A 353 22.09 16.72 -6.32
N ILE A 354 21.84 16.49 -5.03
CA ILE A 354 20.51 16.10 -4.52
C ILE A 354 19.48 17.17 -4.86
N ASP A 355 19.78 18.44 -4.58
CA ASP A 355 18.86 19.55 -4.82
C ASP A 355 18.53 19.73 -6.30
N LEU A 356 19.52 19.57 -7.18
CA LEU A 356 19.32 19.62 -8.63
C LEU A 356 18.37 18.51 -9.10
N GLN A 357 18.60 17.26 -8.66
CA GLN A 357 17.73 16.12 -9.00
C GLN A 357 16.31 16.32 -8.46
N ASN A 358 16.20 16.84 -7.23
CA ASN A 358 14.91 17.14 -6.61
C ASN A 358 14.16 18.22 -7.40
N ARG A 359 14.84 19.25 -7.89
CA ARG A 359 14.25 20.30 -8.73
C ARG A 359 13.73 19.74 -10.05
N GLU A 360 14.53 18.95 -10.76
CA GLU A 360 14.11 18.33 -12.03
C GLU A 360 12.88 17.41 -11.84
N LEU A 361 12.87 16.64 -10.74
CA LEU A 361 11.73 15.81 -10.38
C LEU A 361 10.50 16.65 -10.03
N ALA A 362 10.67 17.72 -9.26
CA ALA A 362 9.60 18.63 -8.88
C ALA A 362 8.96 19.28 -10.11
N ASP A 363 9.76 19.84 -11.02
CA ASP A 363 9.28 20.47 -12.26
C ASP A 363 8.46 19.49 -13.10
N ALA A 364 8.95 18.25 -13.26
CA ALA A 364 8.24 17.21 -13.98
C ALA A 364 6.94 16.77 -13.29
N ALA A 365 6.90 16.80 -11.96
CA ALA A 365 5.73 16.42 -11.18
C ALA A 365 4.66 17.53 -11.17
N TYR A 366 5.06 18.78 -10.97
CA TYR A 366 4.15 19.93 -11.01
C TYR A 366 3.55 20.14 -12.40
N ALA A 367 4.34 19.95 -13.47
CA ALA A 367 3.81 19.98 -14.84
C ALA A 367 2.68 18.95 -15.04
N LYS A 368 2.74 17.81 -14.35
CA LYS A 368 1.72 16.75 -14.43
C LYS A 368 0.57 16.93 -13.44
N SER A 369 0.72 17.75 -12.40
CA SER A 369 -0.29 17.93 -11.36
C SER A 369 -1.34 18.96 -11.75
N VAL A 370 -1.01 19.97 -12.56
CA VAL A 370 -1.96 21.03 -12.95
C VAL A 370 -3.21 20.41 -13.59
N THR A 371 -4.36 20.76 -13.03
CA THR A 371 -5.67 20.26 -13.48
C THR A 371 -6.52 21.42 -13.97
N ILE A 372 -6.92 21.37 -15.23
CA ILE A 372 -8.03 22.18 -15.73
C ILE A 372 -9.31 21.43 -15.35
N VAL A 373 -9.99 21.89 -14.30
CA VAL A 373 -11.23 21.27 -13.82
C VAL A 373 -12.34 21.47 -14.86
N ARG A 374 -12.41 22.67 -15.43
CA ARG A 374 -13.29 23.01 -16.55
C ARG A 374 -12.78 24.25 -17.29
N ASP A 375 -13.10 24.31 -18.58
CA ASP A 375 -12.92 25.49 -19.43
C ASP A 375 -14.13 25.65 -20.37
N THR A 376 -15.32 25.84 -19.79
CA THR A 376 -16.56 26.02 -20.56
C THR A 376 -16.59 27.35 -21.29
N SER A 377 -15.90 28.36 -20.77
CA SER A 377 -15.73 29.67 -21.40
C SER A 377 -14.75 29.66 -22.57
N LYS A 378 -13.97 28.57 -22.76
CA LYS A 378 -12.92 28.45 -23.78
C LYS A 378 -11.91 29.59 -23.73
N THR A 379 -11.51 29.95 -22.51
CA THR A 379 -10.56 31.05 -22.26
C THR A 379 -9.12 30.61 -22.52
N LEU A 380 -8.84 29.30 -22.42
CA LEU A 380 -7.49 28.77 -22.54
C LEU A 380 -7.16 28.31 -23.98
N PRO A 381 -5.92 28.51 -24.45
CA PRO A 381 -4.85 29.29 -23.82
C PRO A 381 -5.08 30.81 -23.98
N VAL A 382 -4.67 31.58 -22.96
CA VAL A 382 -4.65 33.05 -23.03
C VAL A 382 -3.52 33.50 -23.95
N SER A 383 -3.79 34.48 -24.82
CA SER A 383 -2.76 35.02 -25.72
C SER A 383 -1.64 35.72 -24.95
N ARG A 384 -0.39 35.50 -25.39
CA ARG A 384 0.80 36.15 -24.80
C ARG A 384 0.88 37.66 -25.07
N SER A 385 0.08 38.17 -26.00
CA SER A 385 -0.01 39.61 -26.33
C SER A 385 -1.20 40.32 -25.69
N SER A 386 -2.07 39.59 -24.97
CA SER A 386 -3.24 40.16 -24.32
C SER A 386 -2.85 41.05 -23.13
N LYS A 387 -3.64 42.09 -22.86
CA LYS A 387 -3.57 42.84 -21.60
C LYS A 387 -4.16 41.95 -20.50
N VAL A 388 -3.31 41.48 -19.59
CA VAL A 388 -3.71 40.56 -18.51
C VAL A 388 -3.55 41.21 -17.15
N VAL A 389 -4.56 41.04 -16.30
CA VAL A 389 -4.50 41.45 -14.88
C VAL A 389 -4.48 40.21 -14.00
N LEU A 390 -3.46 40.09 -13.14
CA LEU A 390 -3.42 39.13 -12.03
C LEU A 390 -4.11 39.76 -10.82
N LEU A 391 -5.19 39.14 -10.34
CA LEU A 391 -5.78 39.41 -9.04
C LEU A 391 -5.27 38.36 -8.05
N PHE A 392 -4.48 38.82 -7.07
CA PHE A 392 -3.88 37.97 -6.05
C PHE A 392 -4.29 38.45 -4.64
N PRO A 393 -4.67 37.57 -3.70
CA PRO A 393 -5.20 38.01 -2.42
C PRO A 393 -4.15 38.77 -1.60
N GLY A 394 -4.49 39.99 -1.15
CA GLY A 394 -3.63 40.99 -0.49
C GLY A 394 -3.40 40.76 1.00
N ASP A 395 -4.47 40.45 1.74
CA ASP A 395 -4.48 40.43 3.20
C ASP A 395 -5.10 39.12 3.74
N GLU A 396 -4.66 38.72 4.93
CA GLU A 396 -5.33 37.74 5.81
C GLU A 396 -5.75 36.39 5.19
N THR A 397 -5.00 35.86 4.23
CA THR A 397 -5.32 34.53 3.69
C THR A 397 -5.20 33.45 4.78
N PRO A 398 -6.15 32.49 4.87
CA PRO A 398 -6.05 31.39 5.82
C PRO A 398 -4.73 30.62 5.64
N ALA A 399 -3.99 30.41 6.72
CA ALA A 399 -2.75 29.62 6.70
C ALA A 399 -2.96 28.12 7.00
N GLY A 400 -4.19 27.70 7.33
CA GLY A 400 -4.48 26.34 7.83
C GLY A 400 -3.83 26.07 9.20
N GLY A 401 -4.46 25.26 10.06
CA GLY A 401 -3.99 25.08 11.44
C GLY A 401 -2.79 24.14 11.60
N ALA A 402 -2.48 23.31 10.61
CA ALA A 402 -1.45 22.25 10.69
C ALA A 402 0.01 22.75 10.57
N VAL A 403 0.23 24.03 10.28
CA VAL A 403 1.54 24.46 9.75
C VAL A 403 2.62 24.59 10.82
N ASP A 404 2.35 24.80 12.12
CA ASP A 404 3.44 24.95 13.11
C ASP A 404 3.10 24.60 14.58
N GLY A 405 1.96 23.95 14.90
CA GLY A 405 1.60 23.66 16.30
C GLY A 405 1.38 24.91 17.18
N GLU A 406 1.44 26.10 16.59
CA GLU A 406 1.26 27.41 17.22
C GLU A 406 0.05 28.13 16.61
N GLY A 407 -1.17 27.78 17.06
CA GLY A 407 -2.28 28.74 17.17
C GLY A 407 -3.06 29.15 15.91
N LEU A 408 -4.37 29.36 16.08
CA LEU A 408 -5.21 30.13 15.17
C LEU A 408 -4.65 31.56 15.05
N GLY A 409 -4.64 32.11 13.83
CA GLY A 409 -4.41 33.54 13.60
C GLY A 409 -3.18 33.93 12.77
N ARG A 410 -2.37 32.97 12.29
CA ARG A 410 -1.36 33.29 11.27
C ARG A 410 -2.02 33.58 9.92
N LYS A 411 -1.75 34.77 9.41
CA LYS A 411 -2.14 35.21 8.07
C LYS A 411 -1.04 34.78 7.12
N GLY A 412 -1.38 34.02 6.08
CA GLY A 412 -0.44 33.80 4.97
C GLY A 412 -0.07 35.16 4.37
N SER A 413 1.21 35.52 4.40
CA SER A 413 1.70 36.71 3.68
C SER A 413 2.44 36.24 2.44
N TYR A 414 1.66 35.90 1.41
CA TYR A 414 2.19 35.54 0.11
C TYR A 414 2.63 36.80 -0.64
N LYS A 415 3.87 36.79 -1.14
CA LYS A 415 4.41 37.88 -1.97
C LYS A 415 3.90 37.70 -3.40
N GLY A 416 2.73 38.24 -3.71
CA GLY A 416 2.11 38.18 -5.04
C GLY A 416 3.06 38.54 -6.20
N SER A 417 4.06 39.40 -5.97
CA SER A 417 5.11 39.75 -6.94
C SER A 417 5.87 38.55 -7.52
N VAL A 418 6.12 37.47 -6.78
CA VAL A 418 6.82 36.29 -7.33
C VAL A 418 5.93 35.51 -8.32
N TYR A 419 4.61 35.51 -8.10
CA TYR A 419 3.62 34.90 -8.99
C TYR A 419 3.42 35.75 -10.24
N LEU A 420 3.48 37.08 -10.09
CA LEU A 420 3.51 38.01 -11.21
C LEU A 420 4.71 37.74 -12.12
N ASP A 421 5.90 37.55 -11.56
CA ASP A 421 7.11 37.25 -12.33
C ASP A 421 6.98 35.92 -13.11
N ALA A 422 6.37 34.89 -12.49
CA ALA A 422 6.08 33.63 -13.17
C ALA A 422 5.16 33.81 -14.40
N LEU A 423 4.14 34.67 -14.32
CA LEU A 423 3.30 35.01 -15.48
C LEU A 423 4.05 35.86 -16.52
N ARG A 424 4.91 36.77 -16.07
CA ARG A 424 5.69 37.67 -16.96
C ARG A 424 6.71 36.95 -17.82
N ASN A 425 7.17 35.78 -17.39
CA ASN A 425 7.97 34.88 -18.23
C ASN A 425 7.25 34.46 -19.52
N HIS A 426 5.91 34.52 -19.54
CA HIS A 426 5.09 34.20 -20.72
C HIS A 426 4.44 35.44 -21.35
N ASN A 427 4.05 36.43 -20.54
CA ASN A 427 3.46 37.69 -20.99
C ASN A 427 4.01 38.87 -20.17
N PRO A 428 4.97 39.65 -20.70
CA PRO A 428 5.61 40.76 -19.98
C PRO A 428 4.66 41.89 -19.57
N THR A 429 3.47 41.97 -20.17
CA THR A 429 2.50 43.06 -19.92
C THR A 429 1.56 42.78 -18.75
N VAL A 430 1.66 41.62 -18.10
CA VAL A 430 0.84 41.28 -16.93
C VAL A 430 1.08 42.31 -15.82
N THR A 431 -0.02 42.81 -15.26
CA THR A 431 -0.03 43.70 -14.09
C THR A 431 -0.70 43.00 -12.91
N GLU A 432 -0.22 43.26 -11.70
CA GLU A 432 -0.79 42.72 -10.47
C GLU A 432 -1.71 43.75 -9.80
N ILE A 433 -2.80 43.26 -9.23
CA ILE A 433 -3.67 43.97 -8.29
C ILE A 433 -3.85 43.06 -7.07
N ARG A 434 -3.59 43.61 -5.87
CA ARG A 434 -3.83 42.90 -4.61
C ARG A 434 -5.23 43.22 -4.09
N TYR A 435 -6.05 42.20 -3.87
CA TYR A 435 -7.42 42.40 -3.40
C TYR A 435 -7.61 41.89 -1.96
N GLY A 436 -8.35 42.64 -1.15
CA GLY A 436 -8.65 42.30 0.24
C GLY A 436 -10.15 42.40 0.55
N ALA A 437 -10.50 42.36 1.84
CA ALA A 437 -11.90 42.48 2.28
C ALA A 437 -12.56 43.81 1.86
N ALA A 438 -11.78 44.88 1.67
CA ALA A 438 -12.26 46.17 1.18
C ALA A 438 -12.66 46.15 -0.32
N GLY A 439 -12.33 45.09 -1.07
CA GLY A 439 -12.53 45.02 -2.51
C GLY A 439 -11.49 45.83 -3.29
N LEU A 440 -11.83 46.20 -4.53
CA LEU A 440 -10.98 47.01 -5.41
C LEU A 440 -11.44 48.47 -5.47
N SER A 441 -10.49 49.38 -5.63
CA SER A 441 -10.75 50.79 -5.92
C SER A 441 -11.37 50.97 -7.31
N ALA A 442 -11.95 52.16 -7.57
CA ALA A 442 -12.52 52.48 -8.88
C ALA A 442 -11.47 52.50 -10.02
N GLU A 443 -10.20 52.73 -9.72
CA GLU A 443 -9.12 52.64 -10.72
C GLU A 443 -8.77 51.19 -11.03
N GLU A 444 -8.64 50.35 -10.01
CA GLU A 444 -8.39 48.92 -10.16
C GLU A 444 -9.52 48.23 -10.92
N TRP A 445 -10.78 48.56 -10.64
CA TRP A 445 -11.92 48.06 -11.41
C TRP A 445 -11.85 48.45 -12.89
N ARG A 446 -11.46 49.69 -13.22
CA ARG A 446 -11.24 50.10 -14.62
C ARG A 446 -10.13 49.29 -15.29
N ASN A 447 -9.08 48.94 -14.57
CA ASN A 447 -8.01 48.08 -15.09
C ASN A 447 -8.52 46.66 -15.37
N VAL A 448 -9.34 46.10 -14.48
CA VAL A 448 -9.99 44.79 -14.65
C VAL A 448 -10.95 44.79 -15.86
N GLU A 449 -11.82 45.78 -15.99
CA GLU A 449 -12.85 45.87 -17.05
C GLU A 449 -12.24 46.13 -18.46
N THR A 450 -11.04 46.72 -18.52
CA THR A 450 -10.31 46.97 -19.76
C THR A 450 -9.31 45.88 -20.12
N ALA A 451 -9.05 44.91 -19.23
CA ALA A 451 -8.18 43.78 -19.51
C ALA A 451 -8.84 42.81 -20.50
N ASP A 452 -8.03 42.17 -21.34
CA ASP A 452 -8.50 41.12 -22.26
C ASP A 452 -8.78 39.83 -21.48
N ALA A 453 -8.00 39.57 -20.43
CA ALA A 453 -8.21 38.46 -19.51
C ALA A 453 -7.80 38.84 -18.08
N VAL A 454 -8.50 38.25 -17.11
CA VAL A 454 -8.23 38.38 -15.68
C VAL A 454 -7.90 37.01 -15.13
N ILE A 455 -6.77 36.90 -14.44
CA ILE A 455 -6.38 35.70 -13.70
C ILE A 455 -6.67 35.97 -12.23
N LEU A 456 -7.71 35.33 -11.70
CA LEU A 456 -8.04 35.35 -10.27
C LEU A 456 -7.32 34.19 -9.59
N THR A 457 -6.50 34.48 -8.59
CA THR A 457 -5.94 33.44 -7.71
C THR A 457 -6.67 33.45 -6.39
N THR A 458 -7.08 32.28 -5.90
CA THR A 458 -7.66 32.12 -4.56
C THR A 458 -6.87 31.11 -3.73
N ILE A 459 -6.90 31.30 -2.41
CA ILE A 459 -6.29 30.41 -1.43
C ILE A 459 -7.34 30.13 -0.36
N ASN A 460 -7.95 28.94 -0.41
CA ASN A 460 -9.02 28.49 0.48
C ASN A 460 -10.18 29.50 0.56
N ALA A 461 -10.71 29.93 -0.59
CA ALA A 461 -11.82 30.89 -0.66
C ALA A 461 -13.10 30.44 0.08
N ARG A 462 -13.30 29.14 0.31
CA ARG A 462 -14.42 28.65 1.15
C ARG A 462 -14.34 29.12 2.60
N GLU A 463 -13.12 29.29 3.11
CA GLU A 463 -12.85 29.79 4.47
C GLU A 463 -12.78 31.33 4.51
N SER A 464 -12.83 31.98 3.35
CA SER A 464 -12.50 33.40 3.19
C SER A 464 -13.53 34.13 2.31
N PRO A 465 -14.65 34.62 2.90
CA PRO A 465 -15.79 35.16 2.15
C PRO A 465 -15.46 36.25 1.13
N PHE A 466 -14.47 37.10 1.39
CA PHE A 466 -14.08 38.17 0.46
C PHE A 466 -13.51 37.63 -0.87
N GLN A 467 -12.82 36.48 -0.84
CA GLN A 467 -12.28 35.85 -2.04
C GLN A 467 -13.39 35.28 -2.91
N ARG A 468 -14.38 34.63 -2.29
CA ARG A 468 -15.57 34.13 -2.98
C ARG A 468 -16.38 35.26 -3.62
N LYS A 469 -16.57 36.36 -2.88
CA LYS A 469 -17.25 37.56 -3.38
C LYS A 469 -16.53 38.16 -4.59
N MET A 470 -15.20 38.26 -4.54
CA MET A 470 -14.40 38.77 -5.66
C MET A 470 -14.61 37.93 -6.94
N GLY A 471 -14.61 36.60 -6.83
CA GLY A 471 -14.90 35.71 -7.95
C GLY A 471 -16.28 35.94 -8.57
N GLN A 472 -17.31 36.17 -7.74
CA GLN A 472 -18.66 36.46 -8.21
C GLN A 472 -18.79 37.82 -8.88
N GLU A 473 -18.14 38.87 -8.34
CA GLU A 473 -18.17 40.21 -8.94
C GLU A 473 -17.50 40.22 -10.32
N LEU A 474 -16.43 39.44 -10.50
CA LEU A 474 -15.70 39.34 -11.76
C LEU A 474 -16.52 38.72 -12.91
N LEU A 475 -17.50 37.86 -12.62
CA LEU A 475 -18.37 37.26 -13.65
C LEU A 475 -19.08 38.30 -14.51
N SER A 476 -19.39 39.46 -13.94
CA SER A 476 -20.10 40.55 -14.63
C SER A 476 -19.18 41.65 -15.18
N ARG A 477 -17.89 41.63 -14.84
CA ARG A 477 -16.95 42.74 -15.08
C ARG A 477 -15.74 42.35 -15.91
N ALA A 478 -15.26 41.11 -15.79
CA ALA A 478 -14.13 40.62 -16.58
C ALA A 478 -14.60 40.15 -17.96
N ARG A 479 -13.87 40.52 -19.02
CA ARG A 479 -14.14 40.05 -20.39
C ARG A 479 -13.89 38.56 -20.55
N ALA A 480 -12.82 38.08 -19.93
CA ALA A 480 -12.48 36.68 -19.78
C ALA A 480 -11.86 36.45 -18.41
N LEU A 481 -12.23 35.37 -17.74
CA LEU A 481 -11.81 35.05 -16.38
C LEU A 481 -11.19 33.65 -16.35
N VAL A 482 -9.96 33.55 -15.84
CA VAL A 482 -9.33 32.30 -15.43
C VAL A 482 -9.23 32.31 -13.91
N SER A 483 -9.93 31.38 -13.25
CA SER A 483 -9.84 31.22 -11.80
C SER A 483 -8.86 30.09 -11.44
N ILE A 484 -7.91 30.37 -10.56
CA ILE A 484 -6.94 29.43 -10.02
C ILE A 484 -7.21 29.24 -8.53
N ALA A 485 -7.65 28.05 -8.15
CA ALA A 485 -7.60 27.63 -6.75
C ALA A 485 -6.20 27.11 -6.44
N ALA A 486 -5.42 27.94 -5.74
CA ALA A 486 -4.02 27.68 -5.46
C ALA A 486 -3.81 26.77 -4.23
N CYS A 487 -4.86 26.27 -3.58
CA CYS A 487 -4.73 25.33 -2.47
C CYS A 487 -5.85 24.29 -2.56
N ASN A 488 -6.81 24.28 -1.64
CA ASN A 488 -7.94 23.37 -1.71
C ASN A 488 -8.70 23.56 -3.04
N PRO A 489 -9.02 22.47 -3.76
CA PRO A 489 -9.65 22.56 -5.07
C PRO A 489 -11.13 22.95 -5.01
N TYR A 490 -11.68 23.18 -3.81
CA TYR A 490 -13.11 23.35 -3.57
C TYR A 490 -13.62 24.78 -3.74
N ASP A 491 -12.74 25.77 -3.85
CA ASP A 491 -13.05 27.21 -3.86
C ASP A 491 -14.24 27.59 -4.74
N PHE A 492 -14.24 27.09 -5.98
CA PHE A 492 -15.37 27.23 -6.90
C PHE A 492 -15.84 25.91 -7.50
N LEU A 493 -15.43 24.75 -6.95
CA LEU A 493 -15.71 23.44 -7.57
C LEU A 493 -17.21 23.24 -7.87
N ASP A 494 -18.06 23.59 -6.91
CA ASP A 494 -19.52 23.44 -7.00
C ASP A 494 -20.23 24.64 -7.66
N ASP A 495 -19.49 25.65 -8.11
CA ASP A 495 -20.04 26.85 -8.76
C ASP A 495 -19.77 26.83 -10.28
N PRO A 496 -20.68 26.27 -11.09
CA PRO A 496 -20.48 26.13 -12.53
C PRO A 496 -20.47 27.47 -13.28
N THR A 497 -20.83 28.59 -12.62
CA THR A 497 -20.81 29.92 -13.25
C THR A 497 -19.39 30.40 -13.52
N ILE A 498 -18.42 29.94 -12.73
CA ILE A 498 -16.99 30.13 -12.99
C ILE A 498 -16.57 29.15 -14.09
N GLY A 499 -16.56 29.65 -15.34
CA GLY A 499 -16.42 28.80 -16.53
C GLY A 499 -15.03 28.25 -16.81
N THR A 500 -13.96 28.98 -16.48
CA THR A 500 -12.58 28.51 -16.57
C THR A 500 -11.98 28.40 -15.17
N TYR A 501 -11.70 27.18 -14.73
CA TYR A 501 -11.27 26.86 -13.36
C TYR A 501 -10.10 25.85 -13.36
N ILE A 502 -8.99 26.26 -12.73
CA ILE A 502 -7.74 25.52 -12.62
C ILE A 502 -7.43 25.30 -11.13
N THR A 503 -6.84 24.15 -10.79
CA THR A 503 -6.36 23.86 -9.44
C THR A 503 -4.87 23.52 -9.45
N THR A 504 -4.10 24.06 -8.50
CA THR A 504 -2.67 23.75 -8.33
C THR A 504 -2.35 22.95 -7.07
N TYR A 505 -3.34 22.81 -6.16
CA TYR A 505 -3.27 21.99 -4.95
C TYR A 505 -2.28 22.45 -3.87
N GLU A 506 -1.56 23.54 -4.10
CA GLU A 506 -0.65 24.17 -3.16
C GLU A 506 -0.17 25.53 -3.72
N PRO A 507 0.07 26.54 -2.86
CA PRO A 507 0.34 27.91 -3.26
C PRO A 507 1.84 28.11 -3.49
N THR A 508 2.59 27.05 -3.74
CA THR A 508 4.02 27.11 -3.99
C THR A 508 4.28 27.79 -5.33
N LEU A 509 5.44 28.44 -5.45
CA LEU A 509 5.78 29.15 -6.69
C LEU A 509 5.92 28.15 -7.85
N GLU A 510 6.42 26.96 -7.56
CA GLU A 510 6.63 25.85 -8.48
C GLU A 510 5.30 25.37 -9.08
N ALA A 511 4.28 25.12 -8.24
CA ALA A 511 2.95 24.74 -8.69
C ALA A 511 2.29 25.83 -9.54
N PHE A 512 2.43 27.10 -9.13
CA PHE A 512 1.88 28.22 -9.88
C PHE A 512 2.61 28.45 -11.21
N THR A 513 3.93 28.23 -11.26
CA THR A 513 4.71 28.33 -12.50
C THR A 513 4.26 27.30 -13.54
N ALA A 514 3.97 26.06 -13.11
CA ALA A 514 3.37 25.05 -13.99
C ALA A 514 1.97 25.47 -14.49
N ALA A 515 1.17 26.13 -13.65
CA ALA A 515 -0.14 26.66 -14.04
C ALA A 515 0.00 27.82 -15.05
N ALA A 516 0.95 28.74 -14.84
CA ALA A 516 1.24 29.83 -15.76
C ALA A 516 1.62 29.31 -17.16
N ALA A 517 2.47 28.29 -17.24
CA ALA A 517 2.82 27.64 -18.50
C ALA A 517 1.59 27.04 -19.20
N THR A 518 0.68 26.43 -18.44
CA THR A 518 -0.59 25.90 -18.97
C THR A 518 -1.49 27.02 -19.49
N ILE A 519 -1.67 28.09 -18.72
CA ILE A 519 -2.55 29.21 -19.05
C ILE A 519 -2.18 29.86 -20.39
N PHE A 520 -0.88 30.02 -20.65
CA PHE A 520 -0.36 30.59 -21.90
C PHE A 520 -0.01 29.55 -22.98
N GLY A 521 -0.48 28.30 -22.83
CA GLY A 521 -0.31 27.23 -23.82
C GLY A 521 1.12 26.74 -24.05
N ALA A 522 2.05 27.03 -23.13
CA ALA A 522 3.42 26.51 -23.16
C ALA A 522 3.51 25.05 -22.67
N ALA A 523 2.53 24.59 -21.89
CA ALA A 523 2.41 23.22 -21.41
C ALA A 523 0.96 22.73 -21.53
N THR A 524 0.77 21.41 -21.55
CA THR A 524 -0.55 20.78 -21.53
C THR A 524 -0.83 20.24 -20.13
N ALA A 525 -1.93 20.66 -19.51
CA ALA A 525 -2.38 20.10 -18.24
C ALA A 525 -2.78 18.63 -18.40
N THR A 526 -2.21 17.76 -17.55
CA THR A 526 -2.54 16.33 -17.51
C THR A 526 -3.10 15.89 -16.15
N GLY A 527 -3.15 16.79 -15.18
CA GLY A 527 -3.68 16.52 -13.86
C GLY A 527 -5.15 16.12 -13.92
N LYS A 528 -5.55 15.28 -12.97
CA LYS A 528 -6.93 14.85 -12.76
C LYS A 528 -7.35 15.30 -11.38
N LEU A 529 -8.58 15.79 -11.26
CA LEU A 529 -9.12 16.17 -9.96
C LEU A 529 -9.14 14.92 -9.04
N PRO A 530 -8.40 14.92 -7.91
CA PRO A 530 -8.28 13.75 -7.04
C PRO A 530 -9.41 13.68 -5.99
N VAL A 531 -10.42 14.53 -6.14
CA VAL A 531 -11.56 14.69 -5.22
C VAL A 531 -12.85 14.93 -6.00
N GLY A 532 -14.00 14.68 -5.39
CA GLY A 532 -15.33 14.87 -5.97
C GLY A 532 -15.94 13.58 -6.50
N THR A 533 -17.21 13.64 -6.92
CA THR A 533 -18.02 12.45 -7.23
C THR A 533 -17.29 11.53 -8.20
N GLN A 534 -16.87 10.38 -7.67
CA GLN A 534 -16.30 9.30 -8.45
C GLN A 534 -17.17 9.08 -9.68
N LYS A 535 -16.55 9.01 -10.87
CA LYS A 535 -17.27 8.58 -12.09
C LYS A 535 -18.15 7.40 -11.71
N PRO A 536 -19.43 7.38 -12.11
CA PRO A 536 -20.33 6.31 -11.72
C PRO A 536 -19.66 4.99 -12.06
N ARG A 537 -19.31 4.23 -11.02
CA ARG A 537 -18.86 2.85 -11.19
C ARG A 537 -19.97 2.15 -11.96
N LEU A 538 -19.61 1.31 -12.94
CA LEU A 538 -20.57 0.43 -13.58
C LEU A 538 -21.42 -0.20 -12.48
N SER A 539 -22.73 0.03 -12.50
CA SER A 539 -23.63 -0.59 -11.53
C SER A 539 -23.57 -2.08 -11.78
N ILE A 540 -22.94 -2.81 -10.85
CA ILE A 540 -22.79 -4.24 -10.93
C ILE A 540 -23.59 -4.91 -9.83
N GLU A 541 -24.26 -6.00 -10.19
CA GLU A 541 -24.90 -6.91 -9.25
C GLU A 541 -23.99 -8.12 -9.03
N LEU A 542 -23.82 -8.52 -7.77
CA LEU A 542 -23.07 -9.72 -7.43
C LEU A 542 -24.03 -10.88 -7.19
N SER A 543 -23.76 -12.02 -7.81
CA SER A 543 -24.54 -13.24 -7.60
C SER A 543 -23.64 -14.47 -7.47
N PRO A 544 -24.09 -15.55 -6.83
CA PRO A 544 -23.45 -16.85 -6.97
C PRO A 544 -23.58 -17.39 -8.41
N LEU A 545 -22.76 -18.40 -8.73
CA LEU A 545 -22.93 -19.24 -9.93
C LEU A 545 -24.02 -20.27 -9.66
N ASP A 546 -25.14 -20.18 -10.39
CA ASP A 546 -26.36 -20.94 -10.04
C ASP A 546 -26.82 -21.94 -11.10
N ASN A 547 -26.56 -21.69 -12.39
CA ASN A 547 -27.11 -22.52 -13.47
C ASN A 547 -26.17 -22.70 -14.68
N SER A 548 -26.59 -23.55 -15.63
CA SER A 548 -25.82 -23.88 -16.83
C SER A 548 -25.67 -22.72 -17.83
N GLU A 549 -26.55 -21.71 -17.78
CA GLU A 549 -26.46 -20.52 -18.62
C GLU A 549 -25.38 -19.56 -18.09
N ASP A 550 -25.27 -19.42 -16.78
CA ASP A 550 -24.16 -18.69 -16.14
C ASP A 550 -22.82 -19.28 -16.55
N LEU A 551 -22.73 -20.60 -16.60
CA LEU A 551 -21.49 -21.29 -16.97
C LEU A 551 -21.04 -20.97 -18.41
N LYS A 552 -21.96 -20.84 -19.36
CA LYS A 552 -21.62 -20.43 -20.74
C LYS A 552 -21.07 -19.00 -20.79
N GLN A 553 -21.66 -18.11 -20.00
CA GLN A 553 -21.18 -16.74 -19.89
C GLN A 553 -19.83 -16.67 -19.17
N VAL A 554 -19.62 -17.43 -18.10
CA VAL A 554 -18.31 -17.57 -17.42
C VAL A 554 -17.25 -18.09 -18.39
N HIS A 555 -17.56 -19.11 -19.19
CA HIS A 555 -16.68 -19.61 -20.25
C HIS A 555 -16.33 -18.52 -21.27
N THR A 556 -17.30 -17.69 -21.67
CA THR A 556 -17.07 -16.54 -22.54
C THR A 556 -16.12 -15.53 -21.89
N VAL A 557 -16.35 -15.16 -20.63
CA VAL A 557 -15.47 -14.24 -19.89
C VAL A 557 -14.07 -14.82 -19.74
N TRP A 558 -13.95 -16.10 -19.41
CA TRP A 558 -12.67 -16.81 -19.26
C TRP A 558 -11.85 -16.72 -20.55
N ASN A 559 -12.37 -17.24 -21.67
CA ASN A 559 -11.62 -17.31 -22.92
C ASN A 559 -11.34 -15.93 -23.53
N THR A 560 -12.19 -14.93 -23.26
CA THR A 560 -11.95 -13.55 -23.72
C THR A 560 -10.87 -12.85 -22.89
N SER A 561 -10.83 -13.11 -21.59
CA SER A 561 -9.93 -12.42 -20.65
C SER A 561 -8.59 -13.13 -20.46
N LEU A 562 -8.54 -14.43 -20.73
CA LEU A 562 -7.38 -15.31 -20.57
C LEU A 562 -7.11 -16.09 -21.88
N PRO A 563 -6.82 -15.39 -22.99
CA PRO A 563 -6.67 -16.02 -24.31
C PRO A 563 -5.49 -16.99 -24.39
N THR A 564 -4.52 -16.92 -23.48
CA THR A 564 -3.39 -17.85 -23.36
C THR A 564 -3.72 -19.13 -22.59
N TYR A 565 -4.90 -19.19 -21.96
CA TYR A 565 -5.38 -20.33 -21.18
C TYR A 565 -6.78 -20.78 -21.60
N PRO A 566 -7.03 -21.08 -22.89
CA PRO A 566 -8.36 -21.41 -23.36
C PRO A 566 -8.85 -22.73 -22.74
N LEU A 567 -10.01 -22.71 -22.08
CA LEU A 567 -10.64 -23.91 -21.54
C LEU A 567 -11.93 -24.22 -22.29
N PRO A 568 -12.14 -25.48 -22.74
CA PRO A 568 -13.42 -25.90 -23.28
C PRO A 568 -14.54 -25.81 -22.23
N LEU A 569 -15.75 -25.49 -22.67
CA LEU A 569 -16.94 -25.42 -21.80
C LEU A 569 -17.17 -26.74 -21.04
N GLU A 570 -16.95 -27.88 -21.69
CA GLU A 570 -17.09 -29.21 -21.08
C GLU A 570 -16.11 -29.46 -19.93
N ASN A 571 -14.93 -28.85 -19.95
CA ASN A 571 -13.96 -28.93 -18.86
C ASN A 571 -14.44 -28.11 -17.67
N LEU A 572 -14.88 -26.86 -17.89
CA LEU A 572 -15.45 -26.04 -16.82
C LEU A 572 -16.68 -26.69 -16.17
N GLN A 573 -17.53 -27.36 -16.96
CA GLN A 573 -18.67 -28.14 -16.47
C GLN A 573 -18.29 -29.24 -15.48
N LYS A 574 -17.11 -29.84 -15.66
CA LYS A 574 -16.59 -30.91 -14.79
C LYS A 574 -15.79 -30.37 -13.60
N LEU A 575 -15.05 -29.29 -13.81
CA LEU A 575 -14.13 -28.70 -12.84
C LEU A 575 -14.84 -27.86 -11.78
N LEU A 576 -15.84 -27.04 -12.14
CA LEU A 576 -16.44 -26.12 -11.17
C LEU A 576 -17.27 -26.78 -10.05
N PRO A 577 -18.09 -27.83 -10.28
CA PRO A 577 -18.96 -28.39 -9.26
C PRO A 577 -18.20 -29.32 -8.31
N GLN A 578 -17.21 -28.78 -7.61
CA GLN A 578 -16.41 -29.48 -6.61
C GLN A 578 -16.85 -29.06 -5.20
N PRO A 579 -16.72 -29.95 -4.20
CA PRO A 579 -17.00 -29.62 -2.81
C PRO A 579 -16.23 -28.36 -2.37
N HIS A 580 -16.81 -27.62 -1.43
CA HIS A 580 -16.20 -26.40 -0.86
C HIS A 580 -16.02 -25.24 -1.85
N GLY A 581 -16.52 -25.36 -3.08
CA GLY A 581 -16.55 -24.28 -4.06
C GLY A 581 -17.60 -23.22 -3.74
N ARG A 582 -17.20 -21.96 -3.76
CA ARG A 582 -18.09 -20.79 -3.78
C ARG A 582 -17.63 -19.87 -4.91
N HIS A 583 -18.50 -19.53 -5.84
CA HIS A 583 -18.13 -18.74 -7.01
C HIS A 583 -18.98 -17.49 -7.08
N PHE A 584 -18.35 -16.36 -7.41
CA PHE A 584 -18.97 -15.04 -7.40
C PHE A 584 -18.95 -14.48 -8.82
N LEU A 585 -20.08 -13.94 -9.25
CA LEU A 585 -20.29 -13.39 -10.58
C LEU A 585 -20.61 -11.90 -10.46
N ALA A 586 -20.00 -11.08 -11.31
CA ALA A 586 -20.36 -9.67 -11.45
C ALA A 586 -21.19 -9.48 -12.72
N ARG A 587 -22.34 -8.85 -12.61
CA ARG A 587 -23.31 -8.68 -13.68
C ARG A 587 -23.60 -7.22 -14.00
N THR A 588 -23.87 -6.94 -15.26
CA THR A 588 -24.50 -5.69 -15.70
C THR A 588 -25.77 -6.05 -16.45
N GLY A 589 -26.92 -5.84 -15.80
CA GLY A 589 -28.17 -6.47 -16.24
C GLY A 589 -28.02 -8.00 -16.22
N ASN A 590 -28.42 -8.68 -17.31
CA ASN A 590 -28.33 -10.14 -17.42
C ASN A 590 -26.96 -10.66 -17.89
N THR A 591 -26.00 -9.77 -18.16
CA THR A 591 -24.69 -10.15 -18.73
C THR A 591 -23.64 -10.27 -17.63
N ILE A 592 -22.95 -11.40 -17.54
CA ILE A 592 -21.77 -11.57 -16.68
C ILE A 592 -20.60 -10.83 -17.30
N VAL A 593 -20.03 -9.89 -16.54
CA VAL A 593 -18.89 -9.06 -16.94
C VAL A 593 -17.61 -9.42 -16.20
N GLY A 594 -17.69 -10.24 -15.15
CA GLY A 594 -16.55 -10.77 -14.42
C GLY A 594 -16.92 -11.90 -13.47
N PHE A 595 -15.94 -12.64 -12.97
CA PHE A 595 -16.13 -13.71 -11.99
C PHE A 595 -14.93 -13.89 -11.06
N CYS A 596 -15.17 -14.52 -9.90
CA CYS A 596 -14.17 -15.13 -9.02
C CYS A 596 -14.53 -16.59 -8.75
N LEU A 597 -13.57 -17.50 -8.96
CA LEU A 597 -13.66 -18.90 -8.56
C LEU A 597 -12.88 -19.09 -7.25
N THR A 598 -13.54 -19.63 -6.23
CA THR A 598 -12.92 -19.83 -4.90
C THR A 598 -13.30 -21.17 -4.29
N TYR A 599 -12.42 -21.67 -3.42
CA TYR A 599 -12.62 -22.92 -2.67
C TYR A 599 -12.04 -22.79 -1.26
N SER A 600 -12.76 -23.21 -0.20
CA SER A 600 -12.19 -23.26 1.15
C SER A 600 -11.26 -24.46 1.34
N ARG A 601 -10.27 -24.32 2.23
CA ARG A 601 -9.41 -25.44 2.66
C ARG A 601 -10.07 -26.22 3.79
N THR A 602 -9.98 -27.54 3.71
CA THR A 602 -10.58 -28.49 4.67
C THR A 602 -9.57 -29.27 5.50
N THR A 603 -8.29 -28.90 5.44
CA THR A 603 -7.22 -29.60 6.18
C THR A 603 -6.90 -28.87 7.48
N ASP A 604 -7.32 -29.47 8.60
CA ASP A 604 -7.08 -29.07 9.99
C ASP A 604 -5.61 -29.29 10.42
N ASP A 605 -4.64 -28.82 9.65
CA ASP A 605 -3.21 -28.96 10.00
C ASP A 605 -2.64 -27.75 10.78
N ASP A 606 -3.46 -26.74 11.06
CA ASP A 606 -3.16 -25.65 12.00
C ASP A 606 -4.50 -25.10 12.49
N ASP A 607 -4.91 -25.43 13.74
CA ASP A 607 -6.14 -24.94 14.38
C ASP A 607 -6.27 -23.39 14.35
N ASP A 608 -5.18 -22.67 14.07
CA ASP A 608 -5.11 -21.20 14.04
C ASP A 608 -5.25 -20.55 12.64
N LYS A 609 -5.31 -21.29 11.52
CA LYS A 609 -5.26 -20.68 10.16
C LYS A 609 -6.26 -21.21 9.14
N LYS A 610 -7.54 -20.92 9.36
CA LYS A 610 -8.60 -21.08 8.34
C LYS A 610 -8.27 -20.27 7.08
N SER A 611 -8.12 -20.95 5.94
CA SER A 611 -7.71 -20.33 4.67
C SER A 611 -8.60 -20.74 3.49
N ALA A 612 -8.66 -19.89 2.46
CA ALA A 612 -9.36 -20.16 1.21
C ALA A 612 -8.48 -19.84 -0.01
N TYR A 613 -8.83 -20.43 -1.15
CA TYR A 613 -8.18 -20.21 -2.42
C TYR A 613 -8.99 -19.24 -3.29
N LEU A 614 -8.34 -18.21 -3.83
CA LEU A 614 -8.82 -17.44 -4.98
C LEU A 614 -8.22 -18.06 -6.25
N SER A 615 -8.87 -19.12 -6.74
CA SER A 615 -8.37 -19.95 -7.84
C SER A 615 -8.28 -19.23 -9.17
N ALA A 616 -9.27 -18.39 -9.49
CA ALA A 616 -9.24 -17.56 -10.69
C ALA A 616 -10.12 -16.32 -10.52
N ILE A 617 -9.69 -15.22 -11.13
CA ILE A 617 -10.49 -14.00 -11.27
C ILE A 617 -10.30 -13.47 -12.70
N ALA A 618 -11.39 -13.11 -13.35
CA ALA A 618 -11.34 -12.48 -14.66
C ALA A 618 -12.47 -11.46 -14.83
N VAL A 619 -12.20 -10.41 -15.60
CA VAL A 619 -13.15 -9.36 -15.97
C VAL A 619 -12.98 -9.09 -17.45
N LEU A 620 -14.09 -8.97 -18.19
CA LEU A 620 -14.07 -8.71 -19.62
C LEU A 620 -13.20 -7.47 -19.93
N PRO A 621 -12.30 -7.52 -20.94
CA PRO A 621 -11.40 -6.42 -21.26
C PRO A 621 -12.09 -5.06 -21.42
N ALA A 622 -13.29 -5.03 -22.02
CA ALA A 622 -14.08 -3.80 -22.23
C ALA A 622 -14.59 -3.14 -20.94
N THR A 623 -14.68 -3.89 -19.84
CA THR A 623 -15.19 -3.41 -18.54
C THR A 623 -14.12 -3.37 -17.45
N GLN A 624 -12.86 -3.68 -17.78
CA GLN A 624 -11.73 -3.53 -16.87
C GLN A 624 -11.49 -2.06 -16.48
N SER A 625 -10.77 -1.86 -15.37
CA SER A 625 -10.50 -0.53 -14.78
C SER A 625 -11.74 0.26 -14.32
N GLN A 626 -12.88 -0.42 -14.15
CA GLN A 626 -14.13 0.17 -13.64
C GLN A 626 -14.49 -0.30 -12.21
N GLY A 627 -13.54 -0.89 -11.49
CA GLY A 627 -13.72 -1.35 -10.10
C GLY A 627 -14.26 -2.77 -9.92
N ILE A 628 -14.76 -3.41 -10.98
CA ILE A 628 -15.40 -4.74 -10.94
C ILE A 628 -14.55 -5.79 -10.22
N GLY A 629 -13.27 -5.91 -10.58
CA GLY A 629 -12.35 -6.87 -9.93
C GLY A 629 -12.10 -6.56 -8.44
N SER A 630 -12.10 -5.29 -8.03
CA SER A 630 -12.02 -4.94 -6.60
C SER A 630 -13.27 -5.40 -5.87
N THR A 631 -14.44 -5.08 -6.42
CA THR A 631 -15.73 -5.40 -5.81
C THR A 631 -15.90 -6.91 -5.65
N LEU A 632 -15.48 -7.70 -6.65
CA LEU A 632 -15.45 -9.15 -6.55
C LEU A 632 -14.55 -9.66 -5.41
N ILE A 633 -13.33 -9.12 -5.26
CA ILE A 633 -12.42 -9.51 -4.16
C ILE A 633 -13.00 -9.10 -2.80
N GLN A 634 -13.55 -7.89 -2.69
CA GLN A 634 -14.16 -7.41 -1.45
C GLN A 634 -15.33 -8.30 -1.02
N GLU A 635 -16.17 -8.73 -1.97
CA GLU A 635 -17.27 -9.66 -1.68
C GLU A 635 -16.78 -11.05 -1.29
N VAL A 636 -15.76 -11.57 -1.98
CA VAL A 636 -15.10 -12.83 -1.60
C VAL A 636 -14.62 -12.75 -0.15
N ILE A 637 -13.89 -11.69 0.19
CA ILE A 637 -13.38 -11.45 1.54
C ILE A 637 -14.53 -11.37 2.53
N ALA A 638 -15.53 -10.52 2.28
CA ALA A 638 -16.67 -10.34 3.17
C ALA A 638 -17.43 -11.64 3.42
N TRP A 639 -17.67 -12.45 2.38
CA TRP A 639 -18.37 -13.71 2.53
C TRP A 639 -17.56 -14.72 3.35
N TYR A 640 -16.27 -14.87 3.06
CA TYR A 640 -15.41 -15.83 3.75
C TYR A 640 -15.15 -15.47 5.21
N THR A 641 -14.93 -14.19 5.53
CA THR A 641 -14.74 -13.73 6.91
C THR A 641 -16.02 -13.88 7.73
N THR A 642 -17.17 -13.48 7.17
CA THR A 642 -18.46 -13.53 7.90
C THR A 642 -19.05 -14.94 8.00
N THR A 643 -18.96 -15.75 6.95
CA THR A 643 -19.66 -17.03 6.86
C THR A 643 -18.80 -18.21 7.29
N GLN A 644 -17.49 -18.17 7.03
CA GLN A 644 -16.59 -19.28 7.30
C GLN A 644 -15.45 -18.94 8.27
N GLN A 645 -15.35 -17.69 8.74
CA GLN A 645 -14.28 -17.22 9.63
C GLN A 645 -12.88 -17.51 9.07
N ILE A 646 -12.74 -17.43 7.74
CA ILE A 646 -11.44 -17.53 7.08
C ILE A 646 -10.63 -16.26 7.40
N THR A 647 -9.36 -16.44 7.72
CA THR A 647 -8.43 -15.35 8.07
C THR A 647 -7.36 -15.10 6.99
N ARG A 648 -7.35 -15.92 5.93
CA ARG A 648 -6.35 -15.85 4.85
C ARG A 648 -6.91 -16.28 3.49
N LEU A 649 -6.57 -15.54 2.45
CA LEU A 649 -6.88 -15.84 1.06
C LEU A 649 -5.60 -16.02 0.24
N ASP A 650 -5.41 -17.20 -0.35
CA ASP A 650 -4.24 -17.55 -1.16
C ASP A 650 -4.58 -17.46 -2.67
N LEU A 651 -3.70 -16.82 -3.46
CA LEU A 651 -3.73 -16.89 -4.92
C LEU A 651 -3.18 -18.25 -5.35
N SER A 652 -4.04 -19.25 -5.36
CA SER A 652 -3.70 -20.62 -5.71
C SER A 652 -4.98 -21.42 -5.92
N SER A 653 -4.84 -22.71 -6.22
CA SER A 653 -5.93 -23.67 -6.24
C SER A 653 -5.43 -25.00 -5.68
N SER A 654 -6.29 -25.74 -4.99
CA SER A 654 -5.98 -27.12 -4.59
C SER A 654 -6.55 -28.09 -5.62
N PHE A 655 -7.80 -28.51 -5.40
CA PHE A 655 -8.55 -29.45 -6.21
C PHE A 655 -9.98 -28.90 -6.30
N PRO A 656 -10.46 -28.49 -7.50
CA PRO A 656 -9.81 -28.63 -8.80
C PRO A 656 -8.61 -27.68 -8.94
N ARG A 657 -7.56 -28.15 -9.62
CA ARG A 657 -6.32 -27.40 -9.86
C ARG A 657 -6.39 -26.64 -11.16
N PHE A 658 -6.37 -25.32 -11.06
CA PHE A 658 -6.21 -24.40 -12.19
C PHE A 658 -4.74 -24.08 -12.40
N TRP A 659 -4.10 -23.51 -11.39
CA TRP A 659 -2.68 -23.22 -11.35
C TRP A 659 -2.24 -23.06 -9.88
N PRO A 660 -0.95 -23.26 -9.58
CA PRO A 660 -0.45 -23.19 -8.21
C PRO A 660 -0.28 -21.76 -7.70
N GLY A 661 -0.26 -20.76 -8.58
CA GLY A 661 -0.09 -19.35 -8.23
C GLY A 661 -0.50 -18.42 -9.36
N LEU A 662 -0.17 -17.13 -9.25
CA LEU A 662 -0.36 -16.16 -10.31
C LEU A 662 0.63 -16.46 -11.47
N PRO A 663 0.17 -16.68 -12.72
CA PRO A 663 1.09 -16.99 -13.81
C PRO A 663 2.03 -15.82 -14.18
N ASP A 664 3.30 -16.16 -14.46
CA ASP A 664 4.38 -15.20 -14.76
C ASP A 664 4.27 -14.54 -16.14
N ASP A 665 3.55 -15.16 -17.07
CA ASP A 665 3.36 -14.69 -18.44
C ASP A 665 2.17 -13.73 -18.59
N LEU A 666 1.41 -13.48 -17.52
CA LEU A 666 0.41 -12.42 -17.49
C LEU A 666 1.09 -11.04 -17.45
N ALA A 667 0.36 -10.03 -17.95
CA ALA A 667 0.86 -8.65 -17.94
C ALA A 667 1.22 -8.19 -16.50
N PRO A 668 2.26 -7.37 -16.30
CA PRO A 668 2.65 -6.88 -14.97
C PRO A 668 1.51 -6.17 -14.20
N SER A 669 0.50 -5.67 -14.91
CA SER A 669 -0.72 -5.10 -14.33
C SER A 669 -1.53 -6.12 -13.50
N ALA A 670 -1.43 -7.42 -13.78
CA ALA A 670 -2.08 -8.48 -13.01
C ALA A 670 -1.45 -8.62 -11.61
N THR A 671 -0.13 -8.70 -11.53
CA THR A 671 0.58 -8.69 -10.23
C THR A 671 0.27 -7.41 -9.47
N ARG A 672 0.38 -6.26 -10.15
CA ARG A 672 0.10 -4.95 -9.56
C ARG A 672 -1.33 -4.84 -9.06
N PHE A 673 -2.30 -5.47 -9.72
CA PHE A 673 -3.69 -5.52 -9.26
C PHE A 673 -3.81 -6.19 -7.89
N PHE A 674 -3.12 -7.30 -7.65
CA PHE A 674 -3.15 -7.98 -6.35
C PHE A 674 -2.33 -7.24 -5.28
N GLU A 675 -1.13 -6.74 -5.60
CA GLU A 675 -0.33 -5.91 -4.68
C GLU A 675 -1.09 -4.64 -4.25
N ASN A 676 -1.86 -4.05 -5.17
CA ASN A 676 -2.72 -2.92 -4.91
C ASN A 676 -3.88 -3.25 -3.95
N ARG A 677 -4.10 -4.52 -3.60
CA ARG A 677 -5.11 -5.02 -2.66
C ARG A 677 -4.49 -5.84 -1.52
N ALA A 678 -3.26 -5.47 -1.15
CA ALA A 678 -2.51 -6.04 -0.03
C ALA A 678 -2.14 -7.53 -0.14
N PHE A 679 -2.23 -8.15 -1.32
CA PHE A 679 -1.62 -9.46 -1.53
C PHE A 679 -0.10 -9.32 -1.51
N ILE A 680 0.55 -10.13 -0.67
CA ILE A 680 1.99 -10.18 -0.52
C ILE A 680 2.51 -11.36 -1.34
N PHE A 681 3.47 -11.09 -2.23
CA PHE A 681 4.15 -12.11 -3.03
C PHE A 681 5.51 -12.46 -2.42
N THR A 682 5.89 -13.74 -2.51
CA THR A 682 7.18 -14.21 -2.00
C THR A 682 8.32 -13.65 -2.86
N THR A 683 9.37 -13.08 -2.24
CA THR A 683 10.49 -12.42 -2.94
C THR A 683 11.86 -12.83 -2.35
N PRO A 684 12.85 -13.30 -3.16
CA PRO A 684 12.74 -13.62 -4.58
C PRO A 684 11.77 -14.80 -4.79
N PRO A 685 11.08 -14.89 -5.94
CA PRO A 685 10.07 -15.92 -6.13
C PRO A 685 10.75 -17.30 -6.15
N PRO A 686 10.39 -18.21 -5.22
CA PRO A 686 10.82 -19.60 -5.33
C PRO A 686 10.31 -20.22 -6.65
N ARG A 687 11.02 -21.22 -7.18
CA ARG A 687 10.60 -21.93 -8.38
C ARG A 687 9.26 -22.62 -8.14
N HIS A 688 8.23 -22.20 -8.88
CA HIS A 688 6.96 -22.91 -8.99
C HIS A 688 6.57 -22.96 -10.46
N VAL A 689 6.65 -24.14 -11.06
CA VAL A 689 6.42 -24.29 -12.49
C VAL A 689 5.50 -25.46 -12.79
N ASP A 690 4.75 -25.36 -13.87
CA ASP A 690 4.18 -26.52 -14.54
C ASP A 690 5.13 -26.91 -15.68
N LEU A 691 5.32 -28.20 -15.86
CA LEU A 691 6.18 -28.76 -16.88
C LEU A 691 5.35 -29.48 -17.93
N TYR A 692 5.83 -29.45 -19.17
CA TYR A 692 5.22 -30.17 -20.28
C TYR A 692 6.29 -30.90 -21.10
N ARG A 693 5.92 -32.08 -21.61
CA ARG A 693 6.72 -32.84 -22.57
C ARG A 693 5.83 -33.44 -23.65
N SER A 694 6.19 -33.28 -24.92
CA SER A 694 5.68 -34.17 -25.97
C SER A 694 6.35 -35.54 -25.87
N ILE A 695 5.54 -36.61 -25.90
CA ILE A 695 6.01 -38.00 -25.80
C ILE A 695 5.71 -38.81 -27.07
N THR A 696 5.30 -38.14 -28.16
CA THR A 696 4.96 -38.79 -29.44
C THR A 696 6.11 -39.63 -29.99
N ASP A 697 7.36 -39.19 -29.79
CA ASP A 697 8.60 -39.86 -30.19
C ASP A 697 9.34 -40.56 -29.04
N PHE A 698 8.83 -40.48 -27.80
CA PHE A 698 9.55 -40.88 -26.58
C PHE A 698 9.94 -42.36 -26.55
N GLN A 699 11.24 -42.66 -26.54
CA GLN A 699 11.76 -44.01 -26.36
C GLN A 699 12.37 -44.18 -24.97
N LEU A 700 12.18 -45.38 -24.39
CA LEU A 700 12.81 -45.74 -23.12
C LEU A 700 14.29 -46.03 -23.34
N GLU A 701 15.14 -45.05 -23.03
CA GLU A 701 16.59 -45.18 -23.20
C GLU A 701 17.31 -45.71 -21.95
N GLU A 702 18.39 -46.47 -22.15
CA GLU A 702 19.21 -47.00 -21.06
C GLU A 702 19.77 -45.92 -20.12
N ARG A 703 20.04 -44.71 -20.61
CA ARG A 703 20.56 -43.62 -19.76
C ARG A 703 19.64 -43.29 -18.58
N HIS A 704 18.33 -43.48 -18.73
CA HIS A 704 17.35 -43.20 -17.67
C HIS A 704 17.19 -44.37 -16.70
N THR A 705 17.39 -45.61 -17.17
CA THR A 705 17.02 -46.83 -16.43
C THR A 705 18.21 -47.61 -15.89
N ARG A 706 19.36 -47.60 -16.58
CA ARG A 706 20.54 -48.46 -16.32
C ARG A 706 20.99 -48.44 -14.86
N LYS A 707 20.98 -47.26 -14.22
CA LYS A 707 21.40 -47.13 -12.81
C LYS A 707 20.50 -47.94 -11.88
N ALA A 708 19.18 -47.89 -12.08
CA ALA A 708 18.22 -48.62 -11.26
C ALA A 708 18.17 -50.12 -11.66
N THR A 709 18.11 -50.41 -12.95
CA THR A 709 17.96 -51.80 -13.44
C THR A 709 19.19 -52.66 -13.15
N SER A 710 20.41 -52.11 -13.22
CA SER A 710 21.64 -52.83 -12.81
C SER A 710 21.69 -53.22 -11.33
N GLN A 711 20.87 -52.57 -10.49
CA GLN A 711 20.71 -52.89 -9.08
C GLN A 711 19.52 -53.83 -8.82
N GLY A 712 18.82 -54.28 -9.87
CA GLY A 712 17.71 -55.23 -9.79
C GLY A 712 16.32 -54.62 -9.54
N TYR A 713 16.17 -53.29 -9.65
CA TYR A 713 14.86 -52.64 -9.55
C TYR A 713 14.01 -52.89 -10.81
N THR A 714 12.71 -53.14 -10.62
CA THR A 714 11.74 -53.32 -11.72
C THR A 714 10.58 -52.33 -11.62
N PHE A 715 9.86 -52.14 -12.72
CA PHE A 715 8.84 -51.09 -12.87
C PHE A 715 7.62 -51.67 -13.57
N ALA A 716 6.45 -51.52 -12.98
CA ALA A 716 5.19 -51.99 -13.57
C ALA A 716 3.98 -51.19 -13.05
N PRO A 717 2.86 -51.15 -13.80
CA PRO A 717 1.60 -50.64 -13.28
C PRO A 717 1.12 -51.41 -12.06
N LEU A 718 0.58 -50.69 -11.07
CA LEU A 718 0.04 -51.27 -9.84
C LEU A 718 -1.13 -52.23 -10.12
N GLN A 719 -1.08 -53.43 -9.56
CA GLN A 719 -2.14 -54.44 -9.68
C GLN A 719 -3.10 -54.45 -8.47
N PRO A 720 -4.34 -54.95 -8.61
CA PRO A 720 -5.31 -55.03 -7.52
C PRO A 720 -4.83 -55.69 -6.23
N ASP A 721 -4.08 -56.78 -6.33
CA ASP A 721 -3.53 -57.54 -5.19
C ASP A 721 -2.37 -56.81 -4.49
N GLN A 722 -1.83 -55.75 -5.12
CA GLN A 722 -0.72 -54.94 -4.62
C GLN A 722 -1.17 -53.63 -3.95
N TYR A 723 -2.48 -53.34 -3.94
CA TYR A 723 -3.02 -52.04 -3.48
C TYR A 723 -2.73 -51.74 -2.01
N GLU A 724 -2.92 -52.71 -1.11
CA GLU A 724 -2.73 -52.48 0.33
C GLU A 724 -1.28 -52.09 0.68
N GLU A 725 -0.29 -52.70 0.02
CA GLU A 725 1.12 -52.33 0.17
C GLU A 725 1.41 -50.92 -0.36
N CYS A 726 0.77 -50.52 -1.47
CA CYS A 726 0.86 -49.15 -2.00
C CYS A 726 0.35 -48.13 -0.97
N ILE A 727 -0.84 -48.34 -0.40
CA ILE A 727 -1.42 -47.42 0.59
C ILE A 727 -0.57 -47.37 1.87
N ALA A 728 -0.05 -48.51 2.32
CA ALA A 728 0.90 -48.55 3.44
C ALA A 728 2.17 -47.73 3.13
N GLY A 729 2.72 -47.87 1.92
CA GLY A 729 3.88 -47.11 1.45
C GLY A 729 3.62 -45.60 1.36
N GLN A 730 2.45 -45.21 0.86
CA GLN A 730 2.01 -43.81 0.79
C GLN A 730 1.87 -43.19 2.18
N ARG A 731 1.22 -43.88 3.11
CA ARG A 731 1.09 -43.42 4.51
C ARG A 731 2.43 -43.35 5.22
N LYS A 732 3.34 -44.32 4.97
CA LYS A 732 4.69 -44.32 5.55
C LYS A 732 5.50 -43.11 5.09
N ASN A 733 5.47 -42.80 3.80
CA ASN A 733 6.40 -41.83 3.20
C ASN A 733 5.83 -40.43 3.00
N PHE A 734 4.50 -40.29 2.88
CA PHE A 734 3.82 -39.06 2.45
C PHE A 734 2.61 -38.71 3.32
N SER A 735 2.52 -39.19 4.57
CA SER A 735 1.45 -38.85 5.52
C SER A 735 1.30 -37.35 5.80
N HIS A 736 2.38 -36.56 5.65
CA HIS A 736 2.34 -35.10 5.74
C HIS A 736 1.58 -34.44 4.57
N ASN A 737 1.23 -35.19 3.53
CA ASN A 737 0.47 -34.71 2.38
C ASN A 737 -0.79 -35.57 2.19
N GLN A 738 -1.80 -35.31 3.02
CA GLN A 738 -3.06 -36.07 3.02
C GLN A 738 -3.76 -36.07 1.66
N ALA A 739 -3.66 -34.98 0.89
CA ALA A 739 -4.23 -34.91 -0.45
C ALA A 739 -3.59 -35.93 -1.41
N TRP A 740 -2.27 -36.16 -1.31
CA TRP A 740 -1.59 -37.21 -2.08
C TRP A 740 -2.08 -38.59 -1.67
N VAL A 741 -2.09 -38.90 -0.36
CA VAL A 741 -2.55 -40.20 0.15
C VAL A 741 -4.00 -40.47 -0.30
N GLN A 742 -4.88 -39.48 -0.18
CA GLN A 742 -6.27 -39.60 -0.61
C GLN A 742 -6.41 -39.82 -2.12
N THR A 743 -5.55 -39.19 -2.93
CA THR A 743 -5.53 -39.42 -4.38
C THR A 743 -5.19 -40.87 -4.72
N TYR A 744 -4.21 -41.47 -4.04
CA TYR A 744 -3.87 -42.88 -4.20
C TYR A 744 -5.00 -43.81 -3.74
N ILE A 745 -5.74 -43.43 -2.69
CA ILE A 745 -6.93 -44.19 -2.25
C ILE A 745 -8.03 -44.15 -3.31
N THR A 746 -8.28 -42.98 -3.90
CA THR A 746 -9.30 -42.83 -4.95
C THR A 746 -8.94 -43.59 -6.22
N LEU A 747 -7.66 -43.65 -6.59
CA LEU A 747 -7.17 -44.34 -7.79
C LEU A 747 -6.91 -45.83 -7.56
N HIS A 748 -7.86 -46.51 -6.93
CA HIS A 748 -7.79 -47.96 -6.72
C HIS A 748 -7.65 -48.70 -8.06
N PRO A 749 -6.67 -49.61 -8.25
CA PRO A 749 -6.36 -50.24 -9.55
C PRO A 749 -7.50 -51.09 -10.14
N GLN A 750 -8.46 -51.56 -9.33
CA GLN A 750 -9.67 -52.23 -9.86
C GLN A 750 -10.60 -51.27 -10.62
N THR A 751 -10.71 -50.01 -10.19
CA THR A 751 -11.59 -49.01 -10.81
C THR A 751 -10.83 -48.08 -11.75
N HIS A 752 -9.53 -47.91 -11.52
CA HIS A 752 -8.63 -47.07 -12.27
C HIS A 752 -7.35 -47.84 -12.65
N PRO A 753 -7.46 -48.90 -13.47
CA PRO A 753 -6.29 -49.68 -13.88
C PRO A 753 -5.25 -48.78 -14.57
N ASP A 754 -3.98 -49.16 -14.46
CA ASP A 754 -2.85 -48.48 -15.07
C ASP A 754 -2.70 -46.99 -14.71
N SER A 755 -3.33 -46.51 -13.63
CA SER A 755 -3.24 -45.11 -13.22
C SER A 755 -2.04 -44.81 -12.32
N ILE A 756 -1.34 -45.85 -11.85
CA ILE A 756 -0.19 -45.76 -10.95
C ILE A 756 0.95 -46.60 -11.50
N MET A 757 2.12 -45.99 -11.72
CA MET A 757 3.38 -46.70 -11.99
C MET A 757 4.08 -46.95 -10.66
N THR A 758 4.55 -48.18 -10.45
CA THR A 758 5.17 -48.64 -9.21
C THR A 758 6.58 -49.17 -9.45
N VAL A 759 7.49 -48.89 -8.52
CA VAL A 759 8.85 -49.45 -8.49
C VAL A 759 8.91 -50.56 -7.47
N PHE A 760 9.49 -51.69 -7.88
CA PHE A 760 9.74 -52.84 -7.02
C PHE A 760 11.24 -53.00 -6.77
N SER A 761 11.60 -53.22 -5.52
CA SER A 761 12.94 -53.61 -5.10
C SER A 761 13.33 -54.98 -5.67
N PRO A 762 14.62 -55.36 -5.65
CA PRO A 762 15.06 -56.71 -6.05
C PRO A 762 14.39 -57.83 -5.24
N GLN A 763 13.89 -57.51 -4.04
CA GLN A 763 13.17 -58.41 -3.15
C GLN A 763 11.65 -58.45 -3.43
N GLY A 764 11.15 -57.65 -4.37
CA GLY A 764 9.75 -57.60 -4.78
C GLY A 764 8.87 -56.61 -4.00
N HIS A 765 9.41 -55.89 -3.01
CA HIS A 765 8.64 -54.88 -2.25
C HIS A 765 8.51 -53.57 -3.03
N GLN A 766 7.39 -52.87 -2.87
CA GLN A 766 7.14 -51.55 -3.45
C GLN A 766 7.94 -50.47 -2.74
N ILE A 767 8.65 -49.63 -3.52
CA ILE A 767 9.56 -48.60 -2.99
C ILE A 767 9.42 -47.24 -3.67
N GLY A 768 8.50 -47.10 -4.62
CA GLY A 768 8.23 -45.84 -5.30
C GLY A 768 6.96 -45.90 -6.13
N TRP A 769 6.30 -44.76 -6.27
CA TRP A 769 5.01 -44.62 -6.93
C TRP A 769 4.90 -43.29 -7.66
N THR A 770 4.15 -43.27 -8.76
CA THR A 770 3.73 -42.02 -9.43
C THR A 770 2.39 -42.21 -10.11
N LEU A 771 1.58 -41.16 -10.16
CA LEU A 771 0.39 -41.14 -11.00
C LEU A 771 0.79 -41.11 -12.48
N MET A 772 0.02 -41.78 -13.34
CA MET A 772 0.13 -41.76 -14.80
C MET A 772 -1.26 -41.77 -15.46
N LEU A 773 -1.89 -40.60 -15.49
CA LEU A 773 -3.29 -40.45 -15.92
C LEU A 773 -3.37 -40.16 -17.43
N ASP A 774 -4.25 -40.89 -18.14
CA ASP A 774 -4.63 -40.59 -19.54
C ASP A 774 -5.63 -39.43 -19.59
N PRO A 775 -5.67 -38.62 -20.67
CA PRO A 775 -6.69 -37.59 -20.92
C PRO A 775 -8.15 -38.05 -20.76
N SER A 776 -8.46 -39.33 -20.99
CA SER A 776 -9.81 -39.90 -20.79
C SER A 776 -10.12 -40.27 -19.33
N SER A 777 -9.16 -40.19 -18.41
CA SER A 777 -9.38 -40.48 -16.99
C SER A 777 -10.43 -39.54 -16.41
N PRO A 778 -11.55 -40.06 -15.88
CA PRO A 778 -12.57 -39.22 -15.23
C PRO A 778 -12.00 -38.43 -14.05
N PHE A 779 -11.06 -39.01 -13.32
CA PHE A 779 -10.38 -38.35 -12.22
C PHE A 779 -9.55 -37.16 -12.69
N LEU A 780 -8.79 -37.31 -13.80
CA LEU A 780 -8.04 -36.20 -14.38
C LEU A 780 -8.98 -35.04 -14.79
N GLN A 781 -10.08 -35.36 -15.47
CA GLN A 781 -10.99 -34.38 -16.05
C GLN A 781 -11.74 -33.52 -15.03
N ILE A 782 -11.91 -34.02 -13.79
CA ILE A 782 -12.55 -33.27 -12.71
C ILE A 782 -11.55 -32.56 -11.80
N GLN A 783 -10.26 -32.90 -11.85
CA GLN A 783 -9.24 -32.42 -10.92
C GLN A 783 -8.21 -31.45 -11.52
N TRP A 784 -7.91 -31.49 -12.82
CA TRP A 784 -6.88 -30.64 -13.44
C TRP A 784 -7.39 -29.89 -14.66
N ALA A 785 -7.23 -28.56 -14.66
CA ALA A 785 -7.70 -27.70 -15.74
C ALA A 785 -6.73 -27.61 -16.93
N MET A 786 -5.41 -27.64 -16.69
CA MET A 786 -4.40 -27.27 -17.70
C MET A 786 -3.91 -28.36 -18.66
N PRO A 787 -4.06 -29.69 -18.43
CA PRO A 787 -3.61 -30.69 -19.40
C PRO A 787 -4.16 -30.48 -20.84
N PRO A 788 -5.45 -30.17 -21.06
CA PRO A 788 -5.99 -29.85 -22.39
C PRO A 788 -5.40 -28.58 -23.02
N VAL A 789 -4.83 -27.68 -22.23
CA VAL A 789 -4.26 -26.40 -22.67
C VAL A 789 -2.80 -26.57 -23.07
N CYS A 790 -2.02 -27.33 -22.29
CA CYS A 790 -0.56 -27.43 -22.43
C CYS A 790 -0.10 -27.95 -23.79
N GLY A 791 -0.78 -28.98 -24.31
CA GLY A 791 -0.42 -29.62 -25.58
C GLY A 791 -1.10 -29.03 -26.81
N GLY A 792 -1.98 -28.03 -26.65
CA GLY A 792 -2.87 -27.55 -27.70
C GLY A 792 -4.17 -28.35 -27.83
N ALA A 793 -5.17 -27.75 -28.49
CA ALA A 793 -6.56 -28.21 -28.49
C ALA A 793 -6.77 -29.66 -28.97
N ASP A 794 -5.91 -30.16 -29.86
CA ASP A 794 -6.02 -31.50 -30.44
C ASP A 794 -5.07 -32.53 -29.80
N SER A 795 -4.28 -32.14 -28.79
CA SER A 795 -3.32 -33.03 -28.15
C SER A 795 -3.96 -33.91 -27.09
N ARG A 796 -3.69 -35.21 -27.18
CA ARG A 796 -3.99 -36.17 -26.10
C ARG A 796 -2.97 -36.01 -24.97
N THR A 797 -3.16 -34.99 -24.13
CA THR A 797 -2.26 -34.67 -23.02
C THR A 797 -2.72 -35.34 -21.71
N GLY A 798 -1.86 -36.17 -21.12
CA GLY A 798 -2.06 -36.79 -19.81
C GLY A 798 -1.33 -36.05 -18.68
N LEU A 799 -1.29 -36.67 -17.50
CA LEU A 799 -0.64 -36.11 -16.31
C LEU A 799 0.25 -37.15 -15.62
N ILE A 800 1.43 -36.72 -15.18
CA ILE A 800 2.22 -37.37 -14.15
C ILE A 800 2.21 -36.48 -12.90
N GLY A 801 1.92 -37.05 -11.74
CA GLY A 801 1.84 -36.32 -10.48
C GLY A 801 2.15 -37.22 -9.27
N CYS A 802 2.28 -36.62 -8.09
CA CYS A 802 2.55 -37.31 -6.82
C CYS A 802 3.75 -38.28 -6.88
N VAL A 803 4.86 -37.85 -7.50
CA VAL A 803 6.05 -38.68 -7.67
C VAL A 803 6.74 -38.88 -6.32
N GLY A 804 6.82 -40.14 -5.87
CA GLY A 804 7.35 -40.48 -4.55
C GLY A 804 8.29 -41.69 -4.57
N VAL A 805 9.37 -41.63 -3.82
CA VAL A 805 10.29 -42.75 -3.57
C VAL A 805 10.54 -42.88 -2.07
N ASP A 806 10.51 -44.13 -1.59
CA ASP A 806 10.85 -44.47 -0.21
C ASP A 806 12.24 -43.93 0.17
N GLN A 807 12.33 -43.34 1.35
CA GLN A 807 13.53 -42.61 1.79
C GLN A 807 14.82 -43.45 1.70
N GLU A 808 14.76 -44.74 2.00
CA GLU A 808 15.92 -45.65 2.00
C GLU A 808 16.43 -45.98 0.58
N HIS A 809 15.66 -45.60 -0.43
CA HIS A 809 15.87 -45.97 -1.83
C HIS A 809 16.21 -44.77 -2.72
N ARG A 810 16.25 -43.57 -2.15
CA ARG A 810 16.65 -42.33 -2.84
C ARG A 810 18.12 -42.39 -3.25
N GLY A 811 18.48 -41.65 -4.31
CA GLY A 811 19.85 -41.62 -4.87
C GLY A 811 20.22 -42.80 -5.77
N LYS A 812 19.43 -43.90 -5.78
CA LYS A 812 19.69 -45.10 -6.58
C LYS A 812 19.25 -45.00 -8.06
N GLY A 813 18.74 -43.84 -8.49
CA GLY A 813 18.24 -43.62 -9.86
C GLY A 813 16.80 -44.10 -10.10
N VAL A 814 16.14 -44.64 -9.08
CA VAL A 814 14.79 -45.23 -9.18
C VAL A 814 13.72 -44.21 -9.59
N GLY A 815 13.79 -42.97 -9.13
CA GLY A 815 12.80 -41.94 -9.49
C GLY A 815 12.82 -41.57 -10.98
N VAL A 816 14.01 -41.36 -11.54
CA VAL A 816 14.21 -41.05 -12.97
C VAL A 816 13.75 -42.23 -13.84
N ALA A 817 14.13 -43.46 -13.45
CA ALA A 817 13.70 -44.66 -14.15
C ALA A 817 12.18 -44.84 -14.10
N MET A 818 11.55 -44.63 -12.94
CA MET A 818 10.09 -44.69 -12.77
C MET A 818 9.36 -43.71 -13.68
N LEU A 819 9.82 -42.46 -13.75
CA LEU A 819 9.28 -41.46 -14.67
C LEU A 819 9.41 -41.92 -16.13
N ALA A 820 10.58 -42.39 -16.54
CA ALA A 820 10.81 -42.86 -17.91
C ALA A 820 9.91 -44.05 -18.26
N HIS A 821 9.70 -45.00 -17.34
CA HIS A 821 8.76 -46.10 -17.51
C HIS A 821 7.30 -45.62 -17.59
N ALA A 822 6.90 -44.65 -16.76
CA ALA A 822 5.57 -44.06 -16.81
C ALA A 822 5.30 -43.35 -18.15
N LEU A 823 6.27 -42.58 -18.67
CA LEU A 823 6.18 -41.92 -19.98
C LEU A 823 6.05 -42.93 -21.12
N ALA A 824 6.85 -44.01 -21.11
CA ALA A 824 6.77 -45.08 -22.11
C ALA A 824 5.40 -45.77 -22.07
N HIS A 825 4.86 -46.02 -20.87
CA HIS A 825 3.55 -46.64 -20.68
C HIS A 825 2.39 -45.75 -21.15
N LEU A 826 2.44 -44.45 -20.84
CA LEU A 826 1.48 -43.47 -21.36
C LEU A 826 1.54 -43.38 -22.89
N ARG A 827 2.74 -43.38 -23.47
CA ARG A 827 2.92 -43.41 -24.92
C ARG A 827 2.28 -44.65 -25.55
N SER A 828 2.47 -45.84 -24.97
CA SER A 828 1.85 -47.07 -25.49
C SER A 828 0.31 -47.05 -25.42
N ARG A 829 -0.27 -46.20 -24.58
CA ARG A 829 -1.71 -45.93 -24.47
C ARG A 829 -2.21 -44.84 -25.42
N GLY A 830 -1.35 -44.32 -26.30
CA GLY A 830 -1.71 -43.27 -27.27
C GLY A 830 -1.77 -41.85 -26.67
N VAL A 831 -1.14 -41.64 -25.51
CA VAL A 831 -0.91 -40.29 -24.97
C VAL A 831 0.20 -39.61 -25.78
N GLN A 832 -0.02 -38.35 -26.17
CA GLN A 832 0.88 -37.60 -27.04
C GLN A 832 1.73 -36.58 -26.28
N GLY A 833 1.23 -36.08 -25.15
CA GLY A 833 1.95 -35.16 -24.28
C GLY A 833 1.66 -35.45 -22.81
N VAL A 834 2.55 -35.03 -21.92
CA VAL A 834 2.39 -35.19 -20.47
C VAL A 834 2.68 -33.88 -19.78
N MET A 835 1.78 -33.49 -18.88
CA MET A 835 1.98 -32.38 -17.95
C MET A 835 2.41 -32.93 -16.59
N VAL A 836 3.31 -32.21 -15.92
CA VAL A 836 3.60 -32.37 -14.48
C VAL A 836 3.33 -31.03 -13.81
N ASP A 837 2.38 -31.02 -12.89
CA ASP A 837 1.90 -29.81 -12.25
C ASP A 837 2.67 -29.48 -10.97
N TRP A 838 2.86 -28.18 -10.73
CA TRP A 838 3.44 -27.59 -9.52
C TRP A 838 4.75 -28.23 -9.04
N VAL A 839 5.80 -28.07 -9.84
CA VAL A 839 7.15 -28.53 -9.55
C VAL A 839 7.99 -27.42 -8.93
N VAL A 840 8.66 -27.74 -7.83
CA VAL A 840 9.68 -26.89 -7.17
C VAL A 840 11.10 -27.39 -7.41
N LEU A 841 11.26 -28.67 -7.75
CA LEU A 841 12.56 -29.30 -8.00
C LEU A 841 13.10 -28.89 -9.37
N GLU A 842 14.36 -28.48 -9.42
CA GLU A 842 15.06 -28.15 -10.66
C GLU A 842 15.89 -29.33 -11.15
N GLY A 843 15.84 -29.60 -12.45
CA GLY A 843 16.69 -30.57 -13.15
C GLY A 843 16.21 -32.02 -13.08
N PHE A 844 15.31 -32.39 -12.16
CA PHE A 844 14.85 -33.78 -12.00
C PHE A 844 13.97 -34.24 -13.16
N TYR A 845 12.93 -33.48 -13.51
CA TYR A 845 12.02 -33.82 -14.61
C TYR A 845 12.65 -33.48 -15.97
N GLU A 846 13.45 -32.42 -16.02
CA GLU A 846 14.22 -32.00 -17.18
C GLU A 846 15.24 -33.07 -17.60
N SER A 847 15.74 -33.87 -16.65
CA SER A 847 16.60 -35.03 -16.96
C SER A 847 15.91 -36.10 -17.81
N VAL A 848 14.57 -36.12 -17.80
CA VAL A 848 13.72 -36.92 -18.69
C VAL A 848 12.93 -36.01 -19.62
N GLY A 849 13.55 -34.93 -20.11
CA GLY A 849 13.14 -34.12 -21.26
C GLY A 849 11.86 -33.31 -21.09
N PHE A 850 11.46 -32.99 -19.87
CA PHE A 850 10.42 -31.99 -19.63
C PHE A 850 10.96 -30.58 -19.77
N ASP A 851 10.15 -29.70 -20.35
CA ASP A 851 10.41 -28.27 -20.41
C ASP A 851 9.45 -27.52 -19.49
N VAL A 852 9.88 -26.34 -19.02
CA VAL A 852 8.98 -25.43 -18.28
C VAL A 852 7.89 -24.95 -19.23
N TRP A 853 6.64 -25.29 -18.93
CA TRP A 853 5.49 -24.76 -19.64
C TRP A 853 5.15 -23.37 -19.14
N ARG A 854 4.98 -23.21 -17.82
CA ARG A 854 4.64 -21.93 -17.17
C ARG A 854 5.25 -21.81 -15.78
N GLY A 855 5.61 -20.59 -15.40
CA GLY A 855 6.03 -20.21 -14.06
C GLY A 855 4.93 -19.47 -13.31
N TYR A 856 4.98 -19.54 -11.98
CA TYR A 856 3.96 -18.98 -11.10
C TYR A 856 4.56 -18.29 -9.88
N ARG A 857 3.87 -17.25 -9.39
CA ARG A 857 4.17 -16.57 -8.13
C ARG A 857 3.09 -16.86 -7.11
N LEU A 858 3.50 -17.34 -5.94
CA LEU A 858 2.59 -17.47 -4.81
C LEU A 858 2.34 -16.10 -4.19
N GLY A 859 1.07 -15.78 -3.99
CA GLY A 859 0.64 -14.56 -3.30
C GLY A 859 -0.48 -14.87 -2.32
N SER A 860 -0.53 -14.15 -1.21
CA SER A 860 -1.57 -14.31 -0.20
C SER A 860 -1.91 -12.99 0.47
N VAL A 861 -3.14 -12.85 0.95
CA VAL A 861 -3.58 -11.72 1.76
C VAL A 861 -4.24 -12.24 3.04
N ARG A 862 -4.00 -11.54 4.14
CA ARG A 862 -4.71 -11.76 5.40
C ARG A 862 -6.00 -10.96 5.38
N ILE A 863 -7.11 -11.59 5.75
CA ILE A 863 -8.47 -11.05 5.54
C ILE A 863 -9.30 -11.05 6.80
#